data_AF-A0A2U8DZY4-F1
#
_entry.id   AF-A0A2U8DZY4-F1
#
_cell.length_a   1.000
_cell.length_b   1.000
_cell.length_c   1.000
_cell.angle_alpha   90.00
_cell.angle_beta   90.00
_cell.angle_gamma   90.00
#
_symmetry.space_group_name_H-M   'P 1'
#
loop_
_entity.id
_entity.type
_entity.pdbx_description
1 polymer ?
#
loop_
_entity_poly.entity_id
_entity_poly.type
_entity_poly.pdbx_seq_one_letter_code
_entity_poly.pdbx_strand_id
1 'polypeptide(L)'
;MTTHSSNPARVELTPGGLINLGESVHISAGTGGELVVRRGEAGAFAEVVRTRLAAAGDWRWTPPDCGMFLVEFAPDGAGETLRRPLAVVTREWAVCQITVGSFTSEDFADTIHGAGVAADYYITGFPARRAADFSCSDPRWPAYERLHGDAIHPHVMADAFGDIDAALDCDDPNWDSLSPGEIDARLRGLQSWWLRAGFAPLDRIASYTPSNPFVEACGRMGIGVLHSLVPEQNWSDGDWSINHWGMPTAPFWIATDDYRKCGARDDRAATGGAPVLGFTMNHYHVLSPHLTHWGDFVLSPSHFTRWIRAADAGDESLRFRQFLTDTVRGGTALGDAPFFFVAGFEFGRTFGTADMTGWNRAGLRRLFELARTEKLVFATSRDVYAYHRRHVPALAERVFRQRDSWMGVTVNGKPGQCGDAVIIERAGYKAAMRENAALPWMYYDYRETWRFATNDIHAPNDRAVDCAAELDARFSPSGDAVEISAARPLTRAIPVAFWDAKLADNENLFAKLSLAPLDDGREVAVIEIPAGWQGRASIALRPQAARSARRDEGRWHLQAFGSQGGNGFPRHVYLHLDAALMSDTPVTVTLKKNARVEGAGAASDSFPRDVPAGPVTLDFGPLKPWYRFMDCEPADIIPPADEETARMIAPAVLPPQGECEKQIAAANAALGGRARAHPALAGRKLLYEMYCGAALPHGTRSRAEAHDMPVIHPGGDGVSAKEFADGVMAFAPGRAVWYHPRGLTFRIYGLDALAKANPSRKWTILLHSFSPLGDEMRYQVSIETERRSCGQWIVPSYDAGGAFFAIQTTPADLDARGRLTIKLQTDQKQILYWWREKGFVAALHALWVAEAVE
;
A
#
# COMPACT_ATOMS: atom_id res chain seq x y z
N MET A 1 -0.06 40.94 -34.45
CA MET A 1 -1.18 39.99 -34.63
C MET A 1 -1.68 39.63 -33.25
N THR A 2 -2.85 40.15 -32.89
CA THR A 2 -3.59 39.90 -31.65
C THR A 2 -4.20 38.50 -31.70
N THR A 3 -3.58 37.52 -31.04
CA THR A 3 -4.26 36.28 -30.66
C THR A 3 -4.87 36.50 -29.28
N HIS A 4 -6.15 36.87 -29.25
CA HIS A 4 -6.99 36.69 -28.08
C HIS A 4 -7.02 35.19 -27.75
N SER A 5 -6.17 34.75 -26.84
CA SER A 5 -6.40 33.51 -26.10
C SER A 5 -7.60 33.79 -25.20
N SER A 6 -8.81 33.45 -25.67
CA SER A 6 -9.96 33.35 -24.79
C SER A 6 -9.64 32.22 -23.80
N ASN A 7 -9.57 32.53 -22.51
CA ASN A 7 -9.47 31.51 -21.48
C ASN A 7 -10.58 30.47 -21.71
N PRO A 8 -10.26 29.17 -21.74
CA PRO A 8 -11.27 28.15 -21.97
C PRO A 8 -12.33 28.20 -20.88
N ALA A 9 -13.59 27.93 -21.24
CA ALA A 9 -14.71 27.99 -20.32
C ALA A 9 -14.49 27.07 -19.11
N ARG A 10 -14.83 27.54 -17.91
CA ARG A 10 -14.76 26.81 -16.64
C ARG A 10 -16.08 26.99 -15.88
N VAL A 11 -16.48 25.93 -15.17
CA VAL A 11 -17.54 25.95 -14.17
C VAL A 11 -16.95 25.58 -12.81
N GLU A 12 -17.35 26.31 -11.78
CA GLU A 12 -16.84 26.15 -10.42
C GLU A 12 -17.99 25.96 -9.43
N LEU A 13 -17.74 25.11 -8.44
CA LEU A 13 -18.63 24.90 -7.30
C LEU A 13 -17.98 25.55 -6.08
N THR A 14 -18.68 26.49 -5.46
CA THR A 14 -18.28 27.11 -4.19
C THR A 14 -19.27 26.67 -3.10
N PRO A 15 -18.80 26.15 -1.94
CA PRO A 15 -17.42 26.13 -1.48
C PRO A 15 -16.59 24.92 -1.98
N GLY A 16 -17.17 24.04 -2.77
CA GLY A 16 -16.52 22.86 -3.36
C GLY A 16 -17.56 21.81 -3.78
N GLY A 17 -17.10 20.69 -4.34
CA GLY A 17 -17.93 19.53 -4.72
C GLY A 17 -18.33 18.61 -3.58
N LEU A 18 -18.09 18.97 -2.32
CA LEU A 18 -18.51 18.21 -1.13
C LEU A 18 -19.07 19.15 -0.07
N ILE A 19 -20.32 18.92 0.33
CA ILE A 19 -21.06 19.75 1.29
C ILE A 19 -21.94 18.91 2.24
N ASN A 20 -22.32 19.49 3.38
CA ASN A 20 -23.32 18.90 4.27
C ASN A 20 -24.74 19.12 3.72
N LEU A 21 -25.66 18.21 4.04
CA LEU A 21 -27.08 18.42 3.80
C LEU A 21 -27.55 19.72 4.44
N GLY A 22 -28.25 20.56 3.66
CA GLY A 22 -28.72 21.88 4.07
C GLY A 22 -27.78 23.04 3.73
N GLU A 23 -26.54 22.77 3.31
CA GLU A 23 -25.65 23.80 2.75
C GLU A 23 -26.08 24.15 1.30
N SER A 24 -25.92 25.42 0.93
CA SER A 24 -26.06 25.83 -0.48
C SER A 24 -24.74 25.69 -1.22
N VAL A 25 -24.81 25.25 -2.47
CA VAL A 25 -23.73 25.37 -3.45
C VAL A 25 -23.98 26.58 -4.34
N HIS A 26 -22.91 27.31 -4.64
CA HIS A 26 -22.89 28.40 -5.61
C HIS A 26 -22.15 27.92 -6.86
N ILE A 27 -22.82 28.02 -8.00
CA ILE A 27 -22.35 27.54 -9.29
C ILE A 27 -22.08 28.77 -10.16
N SER A 28 -20.83 28.94 -10.55
CA SER A 28 -20.37 30.09 -11.35
C SER A 28 -19.65 29.62 -12.61
N ALA A 29 -19.86 30.35 -13.70
CA ALA A 29 -19.16 30.15 -14.96
C ALA A 29 -18.70 31.48 -15.56
N GLY A 30 -17.53 31.48 -16.19
CA GLY A 30 -16.98 32.68 -16.86
C GLY A 30 -17.74 33.09 -18.13
N THR A 31 -18.66 32.26 -18.61
CA THR A 31 -19.43 32.43 -19.84
C THR A 31 -20.89 32.07 -19.62
N GLY A 32 -21.79 32.52 -20.51
CA GLY A 32 -23.18 32.08 -20.50
C GLY A 32 -23.31 30.64 -21.01
N GLY A 33 -24.38 29.96 -20.62
CA GLY A 33 -24.64 28.59 -21.06
C GLY A 33 -25.82 27.93 -20.35
N GLU A 34 -26.14 26.70 -20.79
CA GLU A 34 -27.14 25.87 -20.13
C GLU A 34 -26.53 25.11 -18.95
N LEU A 35 -27.22 25.13 -17.81
CA LEU A 35 -26.85 24.40 -16.60
C LEU A 35 -27.92 23.35 -16.29
N VAL A 36 -27.49 22.10 -16.15
CA VAL A 36 -28.34 20.98 -15.75
C VAL A 36 -27.74 20.36 -14.49
N VAL A 37 -28.55 20.21 -13.44
CA VAL A 37 -28.19 19.39 -12.28
C VAL A 37 -28.96 18.09 -12.36
N ARG A 38 -28.26 16.99 -12.18
CA ARG A 38 -28.83 15.65 -12.15
C ARG A 38 -28.56 14.98 -10.81
N ARG A 39 -29.55 14.24 -10.31
CA ARG A 39 -29.43 13.37 -9.13
C ARG A 39 -29.39 11.93 -9.60
N GLY A 40 -28.50 11.14 -9.06
CA GLY A 40 -28.55 9.70 -9.27
C GLY A 40 -27.36 8.97 -8.73
N GLU A 41 -27.22 7.74 -9.20
CA GLU A 41 -26.08 6.89 -8.92
C GLU A 41 -25.06 7.00 -10.03
N ALA A 42 -23.86 6.51 -9.78
CA ALA A 42 -22.80 6.52 -10.76
C ALA A 42 -23.27 5.79 -12.05
N GLY A 43 -23.37 6.52 -13.17
CA GLY A 43 -23.86 6.06 -14.47
C GLY A 43 -25.38 6.10 -14.70
N ALA A 44 -26.20 6.57 -13.75
CA ALA A 44 -27.66 6.63 -13.86
C ALA A 44 -28.23 7.91 -13.20
N PHE A 45 -28.07 9.05 -13.89
CA PHE A 45 -28.44 10.38 -13.38
C PHE A 45 -29.74 10.92 -14.01
N ALA A 46 -30.73 11.21 -13.17
CA ALA A 46 -31.99 11.85 -13.58
C ALA A 46 -31.90 13.37 -13.41
N GLU A 47 -32.42 14.12 -14.40
CA GLU A 47 -32.50 15.58 -14.31
C GLU A 47 -33.39 16.01 -13.14
N VAL A 48 -32.87 16.91 -12.30
CA VAL A 48 -33.62 17.51 -11.18
C VAL A 48 -33.81 19.01 -11.35
N VAL A 49 -32.84 19.68 -11.98
CA VAL A 49 -32.91 21.11 -12.26
C VAL A 49 -32.31 21.41 -13.63
N ARG A 50 -32.94 22.30 -14.37
CA ARG A 50 -32.40 22.92 -15.58
C ARG A 50 -32.57 24.43 -15.48
N THR A 51 -31.50 25.16 -15.73
CA THR A 51 -31.50 26.62 -15.75
C THR A 51 -30.49 27.14 -16.78
N ARG A 52 -30.49 28.44 -17.02
CA ARG A 52 -29.55 29.11 -17.92
C ARG A 52 -28.74 30.13 -17.14
N LEU A 53 -27.41 30.03 -17.20
CA LEU A 53 -26.52 31.04 -16.63
C LEU A 53 -26.30 32.15 -17.66
N ALA A 54 -26.43 33.40 -17.21
CA ALA A 54 -25.95 34.55 -17.98
C ALA A 54 -24.42 34.55 -18.05
N ALA A 55 -23.83 35.39 -18.91
CA ALA A 55 -22.38 35.58 -18.92
C ALA A 55 -21.90 36.18 -17.59
N ALA A 56 -20.90 35.57 -16.96
CA ALA A 56 -20.51 35.83 -15.57
C ALA A 56 -21.67 35.70 -14.56
N GLY A 57 -22.71 34.94 -14.94
CA GLY A 57 -23.87 34.67 -14.12
C GLY A 57 -23.57 33.62 -13.07
N ASP A 58 -24.31 33.71 -11.99
CA ASP A 58 -24.16 32.84 -10.84
C ASP A 58 -25.52 32.24 -10.45
N TRP A 59 -25.49 31.03 -9.91
CA TRP A 59 -26.70 30.37 -9.44
C TRP A 59 -26.44 29.68 -8.11
N ARG A 60 -27.36 29.91 -7.17
CA ARG A 60 -27.31 29.31 -5.85
C ARG A 60 -28.39 28.25 -5.74
N TRP A 61 -28.01 27.10 -5.22
CA TRP A 61 -28.90 25.96 -5.07
C TRP A 61 -28.61 25.21 -3.78
N THR A 62 -29.65 24.73 -3.12
CA THR A 62 -29.53 23.89 -1.92
C THR A 62 -30.07 22.50 -2.28
N PRO A 63 -29.23 21.45 -2.26
CA PRO A 63 -29.67 20.10 -2.57
C PRO A 63 -30.74 19.60 -1.57
N PRO A 64 -31.76 18.85 -2.04
CA PRO A 64 -32.87 18.41 -1.19
C PRO A 64 -32.53 17.18 -0.34
N ASP A 65 -31.55 16.38 -0.73
CA ASP A 65 -31.18 15.11 -0.09
C ASP A 65 -29.67 14.83 -0.17
N CYS A 66 -29.24 13.80 0.55
CA CYS A 66 -27.87 13.28 0.47
C CYS A 66 -27.65 12.38 -0.75
N GLY A 67 -26.40 12.30 -1.18
CA GLY A 67 -25.91 11.41 -2.24
C GLY A 67 -25.15 12.15 -3.33
N MET A 68 -25.03 11.50 -4.49
CA MET A 68 -24.32 12.04 -5.65
C MET A 68 -25.24 12.86 -6.56
N PHE A 69 -24.74 14.02 -6.95
CA PHE A 69 -25.27 14.90 -7.98
C PHE A 69 -24.21 15.16 -9.04
N LEU A 70 -24.66 15.43 -10.27
CA LEU A 70 -23.79 15.83 -11.38
C LEU A 70 -24.27 17.17 -11.91
N VAL A 71 -23.39 18.17 -11.83
CA VAL A 71 -23.61 19.50 -12.42
C VAL A 71 -23.01 19.48 -13.82
N GLU A 72 -23.84 19.59 -14.84
CA GLU A 72 -23.45 19.68 -16.24
C GLU A 72 -23.67 21.10 -16.76
N PHE A 73 -22.64 21.69 -17.35
CA PHE A 73 -22.69 23.03 -17.93
C PHE A 73 -22.25 23.00 -19.39
N ALA A 74 -23.14 23.40 -20.29
CA ALA A 74 -22.87 23.52 -21.73
C ALA A 74 -22.68 25.01 -22.07
N PRO A 75 -21.44 25.51 -22.24
CA PRO A 75 -21.18 26.90 -22.57
C PRO A 75 -21.69 27.22 -23.99
N ASP A 76 -22.22 28.43 -24.17
CA ASP A 76 -22.72 28.90 -25.46
C ASP A 76 -21.60 28.87 -26.52
N GLY A 77 -21.80 28.11 -27.61
CA GLY A 77 -20.89 28.05 -28.75
C GLY A 77 -19.59 27.23 -28.56
N ALA A 78 -19.40 26.58 -27.40
CA ALA A 78 -18.17 25.82 -27.12
C ALA A 78 -18.19 24.37 -27.64
N GLY A 79 -19.37 23.78 -27.87
CA GLY A 79 -19.51 22.39 -28.34
C GLY A 79 -19.11 21.31 -27.33
N GLU A 80 -18.74 21.69 -26.10
CA GLU A 80 -18.32 20.80 -25.02
C GLU A 80 -19.22 20.98 -23.79
N THR A 81 -19.39 19.92 -22.99
CA THR A 81 -20.10 19.97 -21.70
C THR A 81 -19.11 19.77 -20.56
N LEU A 82 -19.06 20.73 -19.64
CA LEU A 82 -18.29 20.64 -18.41
C LEU A 82 -19.11 19.90 -17.35
N ARG A 83 -18.47 19.01 -16.60
CA ARG A 83 -19.08 18.20 -15.55
C ARG A 83 -18.40 18.46 -14.21
N ARG A 84 -19.19 18.63 -13.16
CA ARG A 84 -18.72 18.71 -11.76
C ARG A 84 -19.55 17.78 -10.89
N PRO A 85 -18.96 16.70 -10.36
CA PRO A 85 -19.59 15.91 -9.33
C PRO A 85 -19.82 16.76 -8.08
N LEU A 86 -20.95 16.55 -7.41
CA LEU A 86 -21.29 17.17 -6.14
C LEU A 86 -21.81 16.08 -5.20
N ALA A 87 -21.11 15.89 -4.09
CA ALA A 87 -21.47 14.99 -3.01
C ALA A 87 -22.14 15.76 -1.86
N VAL A 88 -23.29 15.27 -1.42
CA VAL A 88 -24.03 15.83 -0.27
C VAL A 88 -24.12 14.78 0.81
N VAL A 89 -23.64 15.09 2.01
CA VAL A 89 -23.45 14.11 3.07
C VAL A 89 -24.04 14.54 4.41
N THR A 90 -24.22 13.56 5.30
CA THR A 90 -24.26 13.77 6.75
C THR A 90 -23.11 13.00 7.38
N ARG A 91 -22.95 13.09 8.70
CA ARG A 91 -21.95 12.31 9.44
C ARG A 91 -22.04 10.79 9.20
N GLU A 92 -23.20 10.26 8.82
CA GLU A 92 -23.41 8.80 8.63
C GLU A 92 -22.93 8.27 7.28
N TRP A 93 -22.35 9.12 6.42
CA TRP A 93 -21.90 8.75 5.08
C TRP A 93 -20.41 8.43 5.04
N ALA A 94 -20.03 7.56 4.12
CA ALA A 94 -18.66 7.35 3.70
C ALA A 94 -18.35 8.18 2.44
N VAL A 95 -17.21 8.85 2.43
CA VAL A 95 -16.67 9.63 1.31
C VAL A 95 -15.41 8.92 0.81
N CYS A 96 -15.48 8.43 -0.42
CA CYS A 96 -14.35 7.79 -1.09
C CYS A 96 -13.67 8.76 -2.04
N GLN A 97 -12.36 8.89 -1.90
CA GLN A 97 -11.51 9.46 -2.94
C GLN A 97 -10.99 8.32 -3.83
N ILE A 98 -11.13 8.48 -5.14
CA ILE A 98 -10.56 7.54 -6.11
C ILE A 98 -9.21 8.10 -6.51
N THR A 99 -8.12 7.42 -6.17
CA THR A 99 -6.79 7.84 -6.57
C THR A 99 -6.28 6.93 -7.68
N VAL A 100 -5.70 7.52 -8.73
CA VAL A 100 -5.20 6.80 -9.90
C VAL A 100 -3.73 7.14 -10.17
N GLY A 101 -2.88 6.12 -10.17
CA GLY A 101 -1.44 6.23 -10.44
C GLY A 101 -1.13 6.21 -11.93
N SER A 102 -0.78 7.37 -12.47
CA SER A 102 -0.61 7.60 -13.91
C SER A 102 0.80 7.34 -14.42
N PHE A 103 1.22 6.07 -14.49
CA PHE A 103 2.60 5.69 -14.84
C PHE A 103 2.76 4.89 -16.15
N THR A 104 1.68 4.47 -16.80
CA THR A 104 1.73 3.60 -18.00
C THR A 104 0.56 3.86 -18.96
N SER A 105 0.51 3.15 -20.09
CA SER A 105 -0.18 3.51 -21.33
C SER A 105 -1.72 3.44 -21.39
N GLU A 106 -2.43 3.28 -20.27
CA GLU A 106 -3.91 3.22 -20.25
C GLU A 106 -4.51 4.09 -19.13
N ASP A 107 -5.72 4.62 -19.33
CA ASP A 107 -6.50 5.31 -18.29
C ASP A 107 -7.81 4.58 -17.91
N PHE A 108 -8.49 5.10 -16.87
CA PHE A 108 -9.81 4.66 -16.42
C PHE A 108 -10.90 5.72 -16.69
N ALA A 109 -10.64 6.67 -17.59
CA ALA A 109 -11.55 7.80 -17.83
C ALA A 109 -12.93 7.32 -18.29
N ASP A 110 -12.98 6.30 -19.15
CA ASP A 110 -14.22 5.66 -19.60
C ASP A 110 -15.11 5.17 -18.43
N THR A 111 -14.47 4.59 -17.41
CA THR A 111 -15.12 3.97 -16.27
C THR A 111 -15.49 5.03 -15.22
N ILE A 112 -14.57 5.97 -14.93
CA ILE A 112 -14.73 7.03 -13.92
C ILE A 112 -15.68 8.12 -14.44
N HIS A 113 -15.39 8.71 -15.59
CA HIS A 113 -16.21 9.80 -16.15
C HIS A 113 -17.52 9.30 -16.73
N GLY A 114 -17.55 8.05 -17.24
CA GLY A 114 -18.80 7.38 -17.64
C GLY A 114 -19.75 7.15 -16.46
N ALA A 115 -19.20 6.96 -15.26
CA ALA A 115 -19.95 6.89 -14.01
C ALA A 115 -20.30 8.28 -13.45
N GLY A 116 -19.89 9.39 -14.07
CA GLY A 116 -20.18 10.75 -13.61
C GLY A 116 -19.47 11.13 -12.30
N VAL A 117 -18.34 10.48 -12.00
CA VAL A 117 -17.48 10.80 -10.86
C VAL A 117 -16.16 11.42 -11.33
N ALA A 118 -15.40 11.99 -10.39
CA ALA A 118 -14.07 12.53 -10.61
C ALA A 118 -13.05 11.77 -9.75
N ALA A 119 -11.77 11.85 -10.15
CA ALA A 119 -10.67 11.17 -9.49
C ALA A 119 -9.47 12.09 -9.22
N ASP A 120 -8.61 11.63 -8.33
CA ASP A 120 -7.30 12.17 -8.03
C ASP A 120 -6.24 11.43 -8.86
N TYR A 121 -5.70 12.07 -9.90
CA TYR A 121 -4.61 11.50 -10.71
C TYR A 121 -3.27 12.01 -10.22
N TYR A 122 -2.35 11.12 -9.89
CA TYR A 122 -0.95 11.50 -9.61
C TYR A 122 -0.05 11.12 -10.79
N ILE A 123 0.60 12.12 -11.37
CA ILE A 123 1.30 12.06 -12.67
C ILE A 123 2.81 12.28 -12.47
N THR A 124 3.65 11.60 -13.26
CA THR A 124 5.12 11.75 -13.20
C THR A 124 5.73 12.09 -14.55
N GLY A 125 7.00 12.49 -14.56
CA GLY A 125 7.80 12.66 -15.77
C GLY A 125 7.60 14.02 -16.41
N PHE A 126 8.65 14.83 -16.38
CA PHE A 126 8.72 16.13 -17.04
C PHE A 126 9.35 15.97 -18.44
N PRO A 127 9.19 16.95 -19.36
CA PRO A 127 9.21 16.71 -20.81
C PRO A 127 10.54 16.27 -21.45
N ALA A 128 11.66 16.19 -20.74
CA ALA A 128 12.95 16.04 -21.39
C ALA A 128 13.38 14.59 -21.73
N ARG A 129 12.81 13.55 -21.11
CA ARG A 129 13.39 12.18 -21.18
C ARG A 129 12.43 10.99 -21.28
N ARG A 130 11.11 11.20 -21.26
CA ARG A 130 10.09 10.13 -21.28
C ARG A 130 9.14 10.28 -22.46
N ALA A 131 8.46 9.19 -22.83
CA ALA A 131 7.37 9.25 -23.80
C ALA A 131 6.37 10.34 -23.38
N ALA A 132 5.91 11.17 -24.33
CA ALA A 132 5.04 12.30 -24.04
C ALA A 132 3.71 11.87 -23.40
N ASP A 133 3.22 10.68 -23.76
CA ASP A 133 1.98 10.08 -23.24
C ASP A 133 2.12 9.67 -21.77
N PHE A 134 1.12 10.01 -20.97
CA PHE A 134 1.02 9.73 -19.52
C PHE A 134 2.15 10.35 -18.68
N SER A 135 2.87 11.32 -19.25
CA SER A 135 3.78 12.19 -18.52
C SER A 135 3.03 13.38 -17.91
N CYS A 136 3.68 14.21 -17.08
CA CYS A 136 3.11 15.47 -16.64
C CYS A 136 2.79 16.43 -17.81
N SER A 137 3.41 16.22 -18.98
CA SER A 137 3.20 17.05 -20.17
C SER A 137 2.05 16.58 -21.06
N ASP A 138 1.37 15.49 -20.70
CA ASP A 138 0.25 14.98 -21.47
C ASP A 138 -0.95 15.94 -21.39
N PRO A 139 -1.49 16.43 -22.52
CA PRO A 139 -2.57 17.41 -22.55
C PRO A 139 -3.92 16.86 -22.04
N ARG A 140 -4.05 15.54 -21.83
CA ARG A 140 -5.25 14.95 -21.24
C ARG A 140 -5.45 15.38 -19.80
N TRP A 141 -4.40 15.54 -19.01
CA TRP A 141 -4.53 15.91 -17.60
C TRP A 141 -5.17 17.28 -17.36
N PRO A 142 -4.71 18.39 -18.00
CA PRO A 142 -5.39 19.66 -17.86
C PRO A 142 -6.80 19.63 -18.50
N ALA A 143 -7.03 18.78 -19.51
CA ALA A 143 -8.37 18.58 -20.06
C ALA A 143 -9.31 17.88 -19.08
N TYR A 144 -8.86 16.86 -18.35
CA TYR A 144 -9.60 16.14 -17.33
C TYR A 144 -9.99 17.04 -16.15
N GLU A 145 -9.04 17.83 -15.64
CA GLU A 145 -9.32 18.87 -14.63
C GLU A 145 -10.43 19.82 -15.10
N ARG A 146 -10.32 20.31 -16.34
CA ARG A 146 -11.28 21.27 -16.90
C ARG A 146 -12.66 20.65 -17.16
N LEU A 147 -12.70 19.50 -17.84
CA LEU A 147 -13.92 18.89 -18.36
C LEU A 147 -14.68 18.11 -17.28
N HIS A 148 -13.97 17.40 -16.40
CA HIS A 148 -14.57 16.45 -15.46
C HIS A 148 -14.42 16.86 -13.99
N GLY A 149 -13.58 17.85 -13.70
CA GLY A 149 -13.32 18.29 -12.33
C GLY A 149 -12.36 17.37 -11.58
N ASP A 150 -11.57 16.56 -12.29
CA ASP A 150 -10.53 15.74 -11.68
C ASP A 150 -9.47 16.59 -10.98
N ALA A 151 -8.88 16.04 -9.93
CA ALA A 151 -7.75 16.65 -9.23
C ALA A 151 -6.45 16.05 -9.76
N ILE A 152 -5.56 16.88 -10.29
CA ILE A 152 -4.28 16.43 -10.85
C ILE A 152 -3.13 16.81 -9.91
N HIS A 153 -2.35 15.82 -9.50
CA HIS A 153 -1.23 15.96 -8.59
C HIS A 153 0.08 15.69 -9.33
N PRO A 154 1.03 16.64 -9.39
CA PRO A 154 2.40 16.28 -9.75
C PRO A 154 2.96 15.39 -8.65
N HIS A 155 3.39 14.18 -9.02
CA HIS A 155 4.04 13.26 -8.12
C HIS A 155 5.55 13.49 -8.19
N VAL A 156 6.08 14.15 -7.15
CA VAL A 156 7.45 14.68 -7.16
C VAL A 156 8.25 14.25 -5.94
N MET A 157 9.48 13.87 -6.23
CA MET A 157 10.57 13.64 -5.29
C MET A 157 11.63 14.73 -5.51
N ALA A 158 12.60 14.86 -4.61
CA ALA A 158 13.58 15.96 -4.66
C ALA A 158 14.43 15.98 -5.96
N ASP A 159 14.59 14.83 -6.60
CA ASP A 159 15.34 14.60 -7.85
C ASP A 159 14.51 14.86 -9.13
N ALA A 160 13.21 15.11 -9.03
CA ALA A 160 12.33 15.21 -10.20
C ALA A 160 12.49 16.51 -11.02
N PHE A 161 13.27 17.49 -10.55
CA PHE A 161 13.22 18.87 -11.04
C PHE A 161 14.26 19.21 -12.11
N GLY A 162 15.28 18.37 -12.34
CA GLY A 162 16.31 18.61 -13.35
C GLY A 162 15.76 18.74 -14.78
N ASP A 163 14.63 18.07 -15.05
CA ASP A 163 13.91 18.15 -16.33
C ASP A 163 13.06 19.43 -16.48
N ILE A 164 12.81 20.17 -15.39
CA ILE A 164 12.16 21.50 -15.41
C ILE A 164 13.23 22.59 -15.57
N ASP A 165 14.30 22.47 -14.78
CA ASP A 165 15.45 23.37 -14.79
C ASP A 165 16.70 22.58 -14.34
N ALA A 166 17.73 22.52 -15.20
CA ALA A 166 18.96 21.79 -14.91
C ALA A 166 19.69 22.32 -13.67
N ALA A 167 19.46 23.58 -13.25
CA ALA A 167 20.01 24.11 -12.01
C ALA A 167 19.34 23.53 -10.75
N LEU A 168 18.19 22.87 -10.90
CA LEU A 168 17.45 22.19 -9.82
C LEU A 168 17.70 20.68 -9.80
N ASP A 169 18.63 20.18 -10.63
CA ASP A 169 18.98 18.77 -10.68
C ASP A 169 19.55 18.30 -9.33
N CYS A 170 19.19 17.10 -8.92
CA CYS A 170 19.61 16.48 -7.67
C CYS A 170 19.51 14.96 -7.83
N ASP A 171 20.48 14.19 -7.33
CA ASP A 171 20.40 12.73 -7.40
C ASP A 171 19.77 12.10 -6.15
N ASP A 172 19.59 12.87 -5.06
CA ASP A 172 18.89 12.38 -3.87
C ASP A 172 17.38 12.66 -4.02
N PRO A 173 16.52 11.64 -4.04
CA PRO A 173 15.07 11.80 -4.17
C PRO A 173 14.37 12.22 -2.85
N ASN A 174 15.08 12.29 -1.73
CA ASN A 174 14.47 12.53 -0.43
C ASN A 174 14.40 14.04 -0.11
N TRP A 175 13.22 14.55 0.22
CA TRP A 175 13.07 15.98 0.52
C TRP A 175 13.85 16.44 1.76
N ASP A 176 14.21 15.52 2.65
CA ASP A 176 15.02 15.78 3.85
C ASP A 176 16.50 16.09 3.50
N SER A 177 16.94 15.82 2.28
CA SER A 177 18.31 16.13 1.82
C SER A 177 18.50 17.59 1.43
N LEU A 178 17.42 18.36 1.29
CA LEU A 178 17.43 19.73 0.78
C LEU A 178 17.23 20.75 1.89
N SER A 179 17.90 21.91 1.75
CA SER A 179 17.63 23.07 2.61
C SER A 179 16.26 23.69 2.31
N PRO A 180 15.64 24.43 3.27
CA PRO A 180 14.36 25.10 3.02
C PRO A 180 14.35 26.02 1.79
N GLY A 181 15.46 26.71 1.50
CA GLY A 181 15.58 27.58 0.33
C GLY A 181 15.60 26.82 -1.00
N GLU A 182 16.23 25.64 -1.03
CA GLU A 182 16.26 24.75 -2.20
C GLU A 182 14.90 24.12 -2.48
N ILE A 183 14.13 23.83 -1.43
CA ILE A 183 12.75 23.35 -1.54
C ILE A 183 11.86 24.46 -2.11
N ASP A 184 11.93 25.68 -1.54
CA ASP A 184 11.15 26.82 -2.02
C ASP A 184 11.43 27.13 -3.50
N ALA A 185 12.70 27.04 -3.93
CA ALA A 185 13.09 27.24 -5.34
C ALA A 185 12.44 26.20 -6.27
N ARG A 186 12.44 24.91 -5.87
CA ARG A 186 11.81 23.82 -6.62
C ARG A 186 10.30 24.00 -6.73
N LEU A 187 9.61 24.35 -5.64
CA LEU A 187 8.17 24.59 -5.65
C LEU A 187 7.77 25.78 -6.55
N ARG A 188 8.55 26.87 -6.55
CA ARG A 188 8.33 28.01 -7.46
C ARG A 188 8.57 27.63 -8.93
N GLY A 189 9.62 26.85 -9.18
CA GLY A 189 9.91 26.29 -10.51
C GLY A 189 8.75 25.44 -11.01
N LEU A 190 8.23 24.55 -10.15
CA LEU A 190 7.07 23.71 -10.44
C LEU A 190 5.82 24.52 -10.75
N GLN A 191 5.44 25.47 -9.88
CA GLN A 191 4.28 26.35 -10.09
C GLN A 191 4.37 27.06 -11.44
N SER A 192 5.55 27.58 -11.79
CA SER A 192 5.77 28.30 -13.04
C SER A 192 5.64 27.38 -14.25
N TRP A 193 6.19 26.17 -14.17
CA TRP A 193 6.04 25.16 -15.22
C TRP A 193 4.59 24.68 -15.35
N TRP A 194 3.92 24.41 -14.22
CA TRP A 194 2.55 23.91 -14.12
C TRP A 194 1.55 24.84 -14.80
N LEU A 195 1.65 26.15 -14.53
CA LEU A 195 0.81 27.15 -15.20
C LEU A 195 1.06 27.22 -16.71
N ARG A 196 2.32 27.12 -17.15
CA ARG A 196 2.66 27.11 -18.59
C ARG A 196 2.14 25.87 -19.30
N ALA A 197 2.06 24.74 -18.59
CA ALA A 197 1.50 23.49 -19.10
C ALA A 197 -0.05 23.49 -19.18
N GLY A 198 -0.71 24.58 -18.73
CA GLY A 198 -2.15 24.79 -18.92
C GLY A 198 -3.04 24.33 -17.76
N PHE A 199 -2.45 23.92 -16.64
CA PHE A 199 -3.18 23.53 -15.43
C PHE A 199 -3.70 24.74 -14.64
N ALA A 200 -4.64 24.51 -13.72
CA ALA A 200 -4.98 25.49 -12.69
C ALA A 200 -3.77 25.77 -11.75
N PRO A 201 -3.79 26.87 -10.96
CA PRO A 201 -2.74 27.14 -9.97
C PRO A 201 -2.46 25.91 -9.08
N LEU A 202 -1.19 25.63 -8.80
CA LEU A 202 -0.79 24.47 -8.02
C LEU A 202 -1.21 24.65 -6.55
N ASP A 203 -2.14 23.82 -6.12
CA ASP A 203 -2.66 23.81 -4.75
C ASP A 203 -2.54 22.43 -4.08
N ARG A 204 -1.94 21.47 -4.80
CA ARG A 204 -1.80 20.06 -4.40
C ARG A 204 -0.53 19.43 -4.96
N ILE A 205 0.10 18.55 -4.19
CA ILE A 205 1.26 17.76 -4.61
C ILE A 205 1.14 16.34 -4.04
N ALA A 206 1.64 15.34 -4.77
CA ALA A 206 1.87 13.99 -4.25
C ALA A 206 3.37 13.75 -4.01
N SER A 207 3.74 13.11 -2.90
CA SER A 207 5.12 12.69 -2.64
C SER A 207 5.20 11.52 -1.64
N TYR A 208 6.14 10.60 -1.87
CA TYR A 208 6.42 9.46 -0.99
C TYR A 208 7.57 9.71 -0.01
N THR A 209 8.36 10.77 -0.22
CA THR A 209 9.53 11.08 0.61
C THR A 209 9.40 12.44 1.32
N PRO A 210 8.20 12.84 1.82
CA PRO A 210 8.02 14.16 2.39
C PRO A 210 8.90 14.36 3.63
N SER A 211 9.16 15.63 3.96
CA SER A 211 9.88 16.06 5.16
C SER A 211 9.14 17.23 5.82
N ASN A 212 9.46 17.54 7.08
CA ASN A 212 8.86 18.69 7.76
C ASN A 212 9.13 20.02 7.02
N PRO A 213 10.37 20.31 6.58
CA PRO A 213 10.64 21.50 5.78
C PRO A 213 9.83 21.57 4.48
N PHE A 214 9.58 20.42 3.84
CA PHE A 214 8.75 20.34 2.64
C PHE A 214 7.28 20.71 2.91
N VAL A 215 6.68 20.17 3.97
CA VAL A 215 5.30 20.52 4.34
C VAL A 215 5.17 22.00 4.70
N GLU A 216 6.16 22.56 5.41
CA GLU A 216 6.17 24.00 5.69
C GLU A 216 6.25 24.84 4.42
N ALA A 217 7.08 24.45 3.45
CA ALA A 217 7.18 25.12 2.15
C ALA A 217 5.86 25.07 1.38
N CYS A 218 5.18 23.91 1.36
CA CYS A 218 3.85 23.77 0.79
C CYS A 218 2.86 24.79 1.41
N GLY A 219 2.81 24.87 2.74
CA GLY A 219 1.95 25.82 3.45
C GLY A 219 2.25 27.30 3.13
N ARG A 220 3.53 27.67 2.96
CA ARG A 220 3.93 29.03 2.52
C ARG A 220 3.53 29.34 1.09
N MET A 221 3.54 28.33 0.20
CA MET A 221 3.21 28.47 -1.22
C MET A 221 1.70 28.37 -1.50
N GLY A 222 0.87 28.10 -0.50
CA GLY A 222 -0.58 27.91 -0.68
C GLY A 222 -0.96 26.53 -1.21
N ILE A 223 -0.04 25.56 -1.16
CA ILE A 223 -0.29 24.16 -1.51
C ILE A 223 -0.92 23.50 -0.28
N GLY A 224 -2.24 23.35 -0.30
CA GLY A 224 -3.03 22.88 0.84
C GLY A 224 -3.18 21.37 0.94
N VAL A 225 -2.79 20.62 -0.09
CA VAL A 225 -2.94 19.16 -0.16
C VAL A 225 -1.60 18.47 -0.37
N LEU A 226 -1.25 17.56 0.53
CA LEU A 226 -0.17 16.59 0.35
C LEU A 226 -0.77 15.19 0.23
N HIS A 227 -0.63 14.59 -0.95
CA HIS A 227 -1.13 13.25 -1.26
C HIS A 227 -0.01 12.20 -1.28
N SER A 228 -0.43 10.94 -1.41
CA SER A 228 0.41 9.75 -1.54
C SER A 228 1.22 9.44 -0.29
N LEU A 229 0.68 9.81 0.87
CA LEU A 229 1.17 9.31 2.15
C LEU A 229 0.79 7.84 2.30
N VAL A 230 1.62 7.08 2.98
CA VAL A 230 1.49 5.63 3.01
C VAL A 230 1.55 5.11 4.45
N PRO A 231 0.47 5.32 5.23
CA PRO A 231 0.46 5.05 6.67
C PRO A 231 0.92 3.63 6.96
N GLU A 232 1.67 3.51 8.06
CA GLU A 232 2.22 2.26 8.55
C GLU A 232 3.27 1.60 7.63
N GLN A 233 3.71 2.28 6.56
CA GLN A 233 4.87 1.84 5.79
C GLN A 233 6.17 2.43 6.36
N ASN A 234 7.21 1.59 6.43
CA ASN A 234 8.57 1.98 6.78
C ASN A 234 9.55 1.15 5.94
N TRP A 235 9.84 1.61 4.74
CA TRP A 235 10.62 0.89 3.74
C TRP A 235 11.38 1.78 2.78
N SER A 236 12.03 1.18 1.79
CA SER A 236 12.69 1.90 0.71
C SER A 236 12.22 1.34 -0.63
N ASP A 237 11.78 2.23 -1.53
CA ASP A 237 11.52 1.91 -2.94
C ASP A 237 12.68 2.49 -3.76
N GLY A 238 13.69 1.66 -4.02
CA GLY A 238 14.97 2.14 -4.55
C GLY A 238 15.68 3.09 -3.57
N ASP A 239 15.91 4.34 -4.00
CA ASP A 239 16.55 5.39 -3.18
C ASP A 239 15.54 6.19 -2.31
N TRP A 240 14.24 5.89 -2.40
CA TRP A 240 13.19 6.61 -1.68
C TRP A 240 13.12 6.14 -0.21
N SER A 241 13.25 7.06 0.73
CA SER A 241 13.06 6.81 2.16
C SER A 241 11.60 7.03 2.54
N ILE A 242 10.85 5.94 2.67
CA ILE A 242 9.41 5.98 2.92
C ILE A 242 9.16 5.52 4.36
N ASN A 243 9.10 6.47 5.32
CA ASN A 243 8.67 6.20 6.69
C ASN A 243 7.42 7.01 7.08
N HIS A 244 6.30 6.33 7.27
CA HIS A 244 4.98 6.90 7.48
C HIS A 244 4.27 6.21 8.67
N TRP A 245 5.04 5.60 9.57
CA TRP A 245 4.53 4.94 10.77
C TRP A 245 3.76 5.89 11.68
N GLY A 246 2.69 5.36 12.27
CA GLY A 246 1.83 6.10 13.18
C GLY A 246 0.97 7.19 12.55
N MET A 247 0.97 7.34 11.22
CA MET A 247 0.09 8.27 10.53
C MET A 247 -1.38 7.83 10.59
N PRO A 248 -2.35 8.77 10.68
CA PRO A 248 -3.75 8.45 10.44
C PRO A 248 -3.99 7.84 9.05
N THR A 249 -4.97 6.94 8.94
CA THR A 249 -5.43 6.38 7.67
C THR A 249 -6.51 7.24 7.01
N ALA A 250 -7.20 8.08 7.78
CA ALA A 250 -8.09 9.12 7.28
C ALA A 250 -7.32 10.43 6.98
N PRO A 251 -7.86 11.34 6.13
CA PRO A 251 -7.25 12.64 5.88
C PRO A 251 -7.12 13.46 7.18
N PHE A 252 -5.97 14.11 7.35
CA PHE A 252 -5.64 14.80 8.61
C PHE A 252 -4.84 16.08 8.37
N TRP A 253 -5.03 17.07 9.24
CA TRP A 253 -4.20 18.28 9.23
C TRP A 253 -2.80 17.91 9.71
N ILE A 254 -1.78 18.18 8.90
CA ILE A 254 -0.42 17.83 9.26
C ILE A 254 0.08 18.74 10.38
N ALA A 255 0.54 18.15 11.48
CA ALA A 255 1.09 18.86 12.62
C ALA A 255 2.32 19.71 12.25
N THR A 256 2.67 20.66 13.11
CA THR A 256 3.80 21.57 12.88
C THR A 256 5.15 20.94 13.22
N ASP A 257 5.18 19.91 14.06
CA ASP A 257 6.41 19.27 14.54
C ASP A 257 6.82 18.04 13.73
N ASP A 258 5.87 17.29 13.16
CA ASP A 258 6.15 16.12 12.34
C ASP A 258 5.07 15.84 11.28
N TYR A 259 5.47 15.55 10.04
CA TYR A 259 4.54 15.34 8.94
C TYR A 259 3.67 14.09 9.12
N ARG A 260 4.13 13.13 9.93
CA ARG A 260 3.40 11.90 10.23
C ARG A 260 2.25 12.11 11.21
N LYS A 261 2.26 13.21 11.94
CA LYS A 261 1.37 13.44 13.08
C LYS A 261 0.19 14.32 12.69
N CYS A 262 -0.99 14.02 13.26
CA CYS A 262 -2.12 14.94 13.11
C CYS A 262 -2.01 16.14 14.05
N GLY A 263 -2.34 17.31 13.54
CA GLY A 263 -2.55 18.55 14.27
C GLY A 263 -3.96 19.10 14.05
N ALA A 264 -4.10 20.41 14.24
CA ALA A 264 -5.32 21.15 13.97
C ALA A 264 -5.16 22.09 12.77
N ARG A 265 -6.30 22.45 12.15
CA ARG A 265 -6.39 23.33 10.97
C ARG A 265 -5.66 24.65 11.15
N ASP A 266 -5.68 25.20 12.37
CA ASP A 266 -5.22 26.55 12.63
C ASP A 266 -3.81 26.60 13.28
N ASP A 267 -3.15 25.45 13.48
CA ASP A 267 -1.83 25.35 14.14
C ASP A 267 -0.73 26.13 13.40
N ARG A 268 -0.81 26.20 12.08
CA ARG A 268 0.19 26.89 11.22
C ARG A 268 -0.08 28.39 11.05
N ALA A 269 -1.21 28.90 11.54
CA ALA A 269 -1.55 30.32 11.43
C ALA A 269 -0.51 31.21 12.14
N ALA A 270 0.02 30.75 13.28
CA ALA A 270 1.04 31.48 14.05
C ALA A 270 2.39 31.62 13.31
N THR A 271 2.70 30.70 12.39
CA THR A 271 3.93 30.71 11.59
C THR A 271 3.71 31.28 10.18
N GLY A 272 2.54 31.87 9.91
CA GLY A 272 2.19 32.47 8.61
C GLY A 272 1.98 31.48 7.46
N GLY A 273 1.84 30.18 7.76
CA GLY A 273 1.60 29.15 6.75
C GLY A 273 0.12 28.77 6.65
N ALA A 274 -0.35 28.48 5.44
CA ALA A 274 -1.64 27.80 5.26
C ALA A 274 -1.56 26.36 5.80
N PRO A 275 -2.68 25.77 6.29
CA PRO A 275 -2.68 24.38 6.69
C PRO A 275 -2.55 23.45 5.49
N VAL A 276 -1.85 22.34 5.70
CA VAL A 276 -1.69 21.27 4.72
C VAL A 276 -2.46 20.05 5.23
N LEU A 277 -3.36 19.53 4.40
CA LEU A 277 -4.10 18.31 4.66
C LEU A 277 -3.35 17.13 4.00
N GLY A 278 -2.97 16.16 4.82
CA GLY A 278 -2.33 14.92 4.40
C GLY A 278 -3.36 13.89 3.98
N PHE A 279 -3.11 13.21 2.86
CA PHE A 279 -3.93 12.14 2.32
C PHE A 279 -3.11 10.89 2.07
N THR A 280 -3.70 9.75 2.43
CA THR A 280 -3.14 8.45 2.10
C THR A 280 -3.31 8.15 0.60
N MET A 281 -2.43 7.36 0.01
CA MET A 281 -2.65 6.85 -1.36
C MET A 281 -3.80 5.83 -1.46
N ASN A 282 -4.01 5.08 -0.38
CA ASN A 282 -4.98 4.00 -0.28
C ASN A 282 -5.48 3.90 1.16
N HIS A 283 -6.64 3.27 1.38
CA HIS A 283 -7.01 2.76 2.68
C HIS A 283 -6.21 1.48 2.99
N TYR A 284 -5.68 1.37 4.21
CA TYR A 284 -4.77 0.31 4.62
C TYR A 284 -5.43 -0.65 5.60
N HIS A 285 -5.02 -1.92 5.53
CA HIS A 285 -5.28 -2.91 6.57
C HIS A 285 -4.26 -2.74 7.70
N VAL A 286 -4.70 -2.29 8.88
CA VAL A 286 -3.82 -1.75 9.95
C VAL A 286 -3.14 -2.83 10.81
N LEU A 287 -3.54 -4.11 10.73
CA LEU A 287 -2.84 -5.19 11.46
C LEU A 287 -1.67 -5.82 10.72
N SER A 288 -1.64 -5.63 9.40
CA SER A 288 -0.58 -6.16 8.55
C SER A 288 0.67 -5.27 8.36
N PRO A 289 0.75 -3.98 8.77
CA PRO A 289 1.79 -3.10 8.26
C PRO A 289 3.07 -2.98 9.12
N HIS A 290 3.16 -3.64 10.27
CA HIS A 290 4.44 -3.73 11.03
C HIS A 290 5.19 -5.03 10.81
N LEU A 291 4.68 -5.90 9.94
CA LEU A 291 5.42 -7.07 9.50
C LEU A 291 6.13 -6.68 8.21
N THR A 292 7.29 -6.08 8.44
CA THR A 292 8.42 -5.78 7.56
C THR A 292 8.11 -5.08 6.22
N HIS A 293 8.42 -3.78 6.21
CA HIS A 293 9.01 -3.02 5.11
C HIS A 293 8.35 -2.99 3.72
N TRP A 294 7.03 -3.12 3.55
CA TRP A 294 6.43 -2.85 2.24
C TRP A 294 4.97 -2.40 2.30
N GLY A 295 4.53 -1.69 1.26
CA GLY A 295 3.17 -1.16 1.09
C GLY A 295 2.09 -2.16 0.71
N ASP A 296 2.06 -3.28 1.41
CA ASP A 296 1.10 -4.34 1.16
C ASP A 296 -0.11 -4.24 2.06
N PHE A 297 -1.21 -4.87 1.64
CA PHE A 297 -2.48 -4.87 2.36
C PHE A 297 -3.29 -3.57 2.25
N VAL A 298 -3.42 -3.04 1.04
CA VAL A 298 -4.22 -1.85 0.71
C VAL A 298 -5.52 -2.18 -0.03
N LEU A 299 -6.46 -1.23 -0.01
CA LEU A 299 -7.71 -1.27 -0.74
C LEU A 299 -7.50 -1.02 -2.25
N SER A 300 -6.88 -1.99 -2.90
CA SER A 300 -6.62 -2.00 -4.34
C SER A 300 -6.78 -3.41 -4.90
N PRO A 301 -7.66 -3.67 -5.91
CA PRO A 301 -7.92 -5.00 -6.43
C PRO A 301 -6.66 -5.75 -6.87
N SER A 302 -5.74 -5.03 -7.52
CA SER A 302 -4.50 -5.60 -8.03
C SER A 302 -3.58 -6.12 -6.91
N HIS A 303 -3.67 -5.59 -5.68
CA HIS A 303 -2.85 -6.09 -4.57
C HIS A 303 -3.28 -7.49 -4.09
N PHE A 304 -4.53 -7.87 -4.37
CA PHE A 304 -5.10 -9.19 -4.05
C PHE A 304 -4.89 -10.23 -5.15
N THR A 305 -4.10 -9.95 -6.18
CA THR A 305 -3.92 -10.88 -7.33
C THR A 305 -2.46 -11.06 -7.76
N ARG A 306 -1.52 -10.62 -6.94
CA ARG A 306 -0.08 -10.77 -7.21
C ARG A 306 0.33 -12.22 -6.99
N TRP A 307 1.22 -12.74 -7.83
CA TRP A 307 1.61 -14.16 -7.81
C TRP A 307 2.33 -14.63 -6.55
N ILE A 308 3.13 -13.75 -5.92
CA ILE A 308 3.75 -14.03 -4.61
C ILE A 308 2.71 -14.00 -3.48
N ARG A 309 1.48 -13.58 -3.77
CA ARG A 309 0.38 -13.38 -2.82
C ARG A 309 -0.78 -14.30 -3.17
N ALA A 310 -1.82 -14.19 -2.35
CA ALA A 310 -3.14 -14.72 -2.68
C ALA A 310 -3.48 -14.44 -4.14
N ALA A 311 -3.27 -15.38 -5.05
CA ALA A 311 -3.82 -15.32 -6.38
C ALA A 311 -5.30 -15.65 -6.23
N ASP A 312 -6.11 -14.66 -5.82
CA ASP A 312 -7.55 -14.80 -5.93
C ASP A 312 -7.86 -15.13 -7.40
N ALA A 313 -8.52 -16.27 -7.62
CA ALA A 313 -8.95 -16.69 -8.95
C ALA A 313 -10.24 -15.95 -9.37
N GLY A 314 -10.47 -15.82 -10.67
CA GLY A 314 -11.66 -15.20 -11.27
C GLY A 314 -11.34 -13.92 -12.03
N ASP A 315 -12.36 -13.12 -12.34
CA ASP A 315 -12.26 -11.80 -12.99
C ASP A 315 -12.31 -10.64 -11.97
N GLU A 316 -12.52 -10.95 -10.68
CA GLU A 316 -12.60 -9.99 -9.58
C GLU A 316 -12.18 -10.64 -8.25
N SER A 317 -11.57 -9.87 -7.34
CA SER A 317 -11.02 -10.42 -6.09
C SER A 317 -12.11 -10.42 -5.04
N LEU A 318 -12.46 -11.61 -4.55
CA LEU A 318 -13.42 -11.73 -3.46
C LEU A 318 -12.90 -11.09 -2.17
N ARG A 319 -11.58 -11.13 -1.92
CA ARG A 319 -10.96 -10.44 -0.78
C ARG A 319 -11.07 -8.93 -0.91
N PHE A 320 -10.85 -8.37 -2.10
CA PHE A 320 -11.08 -6.94 -2.35
C PHE A 320 -12.53 -6.54 -2.05
N ARG A 321 -13.50 -7.32 -2.56
CA ARG A 321 -14.93 -7.06 -2.31
C ARG A 321 -15.26 -7.04 -0.82
N GLN A 322 -14.73 -8.00 -0.07
CA GLN A 322 -14.89 -8.07 1.39
C GLN A 322 -14.28 -6.86 2.07
N PHE A 323 -13.02 -6.56 1.76
CA PHE A 323 -12.31 -5.47 2.41
C PHE A 323 -12.98 -4.11 2.11
N LEU A 324 -13.46 -3.92 0.88
CA LEU A 324 -14.22 -2.74 0.50
C LEU A 324 -15.54 -2.64 1.28
N THR A 325 -16.30 -3.74 1.37
CA THR A 325 -17.59 -3.77 2.07
C THR A 325 -17.39 -3.50 3.56
N ASP A 326 -16.36 -4.10 4.17
CA ASP A 326 -16.00 -3.88 5.57
C ASP A 326 -15.54 -2.45 5.83
N THR A 327 -14.80 -1.85 4.90
CA THR A 327 -14.37 -0.45 5.01
C THR A 327 -15.59 0.48 5.02
N VAL A 328 -16.54 0.28 4.11
CA VAL A 328 -17.75 1.12 4.01
C VAL A 328 -18.71 0.92 5.19
N ARG A 329 -18.91 -0.33 5.64
CA ARG A 329 -19.85 -0.65 6.73
C ARG A 329 -19.26 -0.52 8.12
N GLY A 330 -17.96 -0.82 8.27
CA GLY A 330 -17.25 -0.86 9.55
C GLY A 330 -16.82 0.52 10.04
N GLY A 331 -16.77 1.53 9.16
CA GLY A 331 -16.47 2.91 9.51
C GLY A 331 -17.61 3.53 10.33
N THR A 332 -17.33 3.95 11.56
CA THR A 332 -18.29 4.72 12.37
C THR A 332 -18.01 6.22 12.31
N ALA A 333 -19.08 6.99 12.43
CA ALA A 333 -18.99 8.39 12.79
C ALA A 333 -19.05 8.56 14.30
N LEU A 334 -17.89 8.53 14.95
CA LEU A 334 -17.75 9.15 16.25
C LEU A 334 -17.62 10.67 16.02
N GLY A 335 -18.68 11.42 16.31
CA GLY A 335 -18.72 12.87 16.14
C GLY A 335 -19.48 13.33 14.88
N ASP A 336 -19.13 14.53 14.38
CA ASP A 336 -19.96 15.28 13.43
C ASP A 336 -19.46 15.25 11.97
N ALA A 337 -18.56 14.33 11.62
CA ALA A 337 -17.95 14.25 10.29
C ALA A 337 -18.15 12.87 9.60
N PRO A 338 -18.33 12.84 8.25
CA PRO A 338 -18.39 11.62 7.43
C PRO A 338 -17.12 10.76 7.53
N PHE A 339 -17.22 9.44 7.29
CA PHE A 339 -16.04 8.57 7.20
C PHE A 339 -15.30 8.79 5.88
N PHE A 340 -14.03 9.18 5.92
CA PHE A 340 -13.22 9.45 4.72
C PHE A 340 -12.21 8.32 4.49
N PHE A 341 -12.13 7.81 3.26
CA PHE A 341 -11.12 6.83 2.87
C PHE A 341 -10.73 7.00 1.41
N VAL A 342 -9.60 6.38 1.03
CA VAL A 342 -9.06 6.44 -0.33
C VAL A 342 -9.06 5.03 -0.94
N ALA A 343 -9.58 4.89 -2.16
CA ALA A 343 -9.42 3.68 -2.96
C ALA A 343 -8.41 3.98 -4.07
N GLY A 344 -7.24 3.33 -4.02
CA GLY A 344 -6.16 3.57 -4.97
C GLY A 344 -6.10 2.51 -6.06
N PHE A 345 -5.89 2.99 -7.28
CA PHE A 345 -5.83 2.18 -8.50
C PHE A 345 -4.56 2.57 -9.26
N GLU A 346 -3.77 1.59 -9.67
CA GLU A 346 -2.54 1.84 -10.42
C GLU A 346 -2.72 1.43 -11.89
N PHE A 347 -2.04 2.13 -12.82
CA PHE A 347 -1.96 1.69 -14.22
C PHE A 347 -0.79 0.75 -14.46
N GLY A 348 -1.00 -0.19 -15.37
CA GLY A 348 0.10 -0.85 -16.07
C GLY A 348 0.45 -2.22 -15.57
N ARG A 349 1.76 -2.50 -15.55
CA ARG A 349 2.27 -3.86 -15.57
C ARG A 349 3.27 -4.10 -14.43
N THR A 350 2.88 -3.70 -13.22
CA THR A 350 3.70 -3.77 -12.01
C THR A 350 3.23 -4.89 -11.08
N PHE A 351 4.18 -5.46 -10.34
CA PHE A 351 3.96 -6.36 -9.20
C PHE A 351 3.42 -7.76 -9.46
N GLY A 352 3.57 -8.30 -10.67
CA GLY A 352 3.29 -9.72 -10.89
C GLY A 352 1.80 -10.08 -10.72
N THR A 353 0.93 -9.09 -10.94
CA THR A 353 -0.50 -9.29 -11.10
C THR A 353 -0.81 -9.81 -12.49
N ALA A 354 -1.95 -10.50 -12.57
CA ALA A 354 -2.54 -10.97 -13.79
C ALA A 354 -2.75 -9.86 -14.85
N ASP A 355 -3.82 -9.10 -14.71
CA ASP A 355 -4.22 -7.99 -15.57
C ASP A 355 -4.58 -6.78 -14.69
N MET A 356 -3.58 -6.04 -14.21
CA MET A 356 -3.82 -4.96 -13.24
C MET A 356 -4.92 -4.00 -13.70
N THR A 357 -4.92 -3.65 -15.00
CA THR A 357 -5.93 -2.77 -15.59
C THR A 357 -7.32 -3.41 -15.54
N GLY A 358 -7.48 -4.65 -15.97
CA GLY A 358 -8.75 -5.38 -15.93
C GLY A 358 -9.30 -5.51 -14.51
N TRP A 359 -8.44 -5.91 -13.55
CA TRP A 359 -8.80 -6.04 -12.14
C TRP A 359 -9.17 -4.70 -11.50
N ASN A 360 -8.43 -3.63 -11.82
CA ASN A 360 -8.74 -2.28 -11.32
C ASN A 360 -10.03 -1.73 -11.95
N ARG A 361 -10.30 -1.98 -13.24
CA ARG A 361 -11.61 -1.66 -13.86
C ARG A 361 -12.76 -2.43 -13.20
N ALA A 362 -12.57 -3.72 -12.91
CA ALA A 362 -13.57 -4.52 -12.20
C ALA A 362 -13.82 -3.98 -10.78
N GLY A 363 -12.75 -3.65 -10.05
CA GLY A 363 -12.87 -3.07 -8.72
C GLY A 363 -13.50 -1.67 -8.69
N LEU A 364 -13.23 -0.82 -9.70
CA LEU A 364 -13.92 0.47 -9.88
C LEU A 364 -15.43 0.26 -10.11
N ARG A 365 -15.81 -0.65 -11.00
CA ARG A 365 -17.23 -0.99 -11.22
C ARG A 365 -17.88 -1.47 -9.93
N ARG A 366 -17.19 -2.31 -9.15
CA ARG A 366 -17.69 -2.78 -7.86
C ARG A 366 -17.88 -1.66 -6.85
N LEU A 367 -16.94 -0.72 -6.79
CA LEU A 367 -17.04 0.46 -5.95
C LEU A 367 -18.27 1.30 -6.30
N PHE A 368 -18.56 1.47 -7.60
CA PHE A 368 -19.77 2.15 -8.06
C PHE A 368 -21.06 1.38 -7.79
N GLU A 369 -21.06 0.05 -7.93
CA GLU A 369 -22.18 -0.80 -7.55
C GLU A 369 -22.49 -0.69 -6.06
N LEU A 370 -21.46 -0.70 -5.20
CA LEU A 370 -21.63 -0.59 -3.76
C LEU A 370 -22.30 0.73 -3.36
N ALA A 371 -21.95 1.83 -4.04
CA ALA A 371 -22.56 3.14 -3.83
C ALA A 371 -24.07 3.21 -4.16
N ARG A 372 -24.62 2.22 -4.88
CA ARG A 372 -26.07 2.10 -5.13
C ARG A 372 -26.84 1.55 -3.93
N THR A 373 -26.14 0.81 -3.07
CA THR A 373 -26.75 0.06 -1.96
C THR A 373 -26.32 0.54 -0.58
N GLU A 374 -25.22 1.29 -0.50
CA GLU A 374 -24.63 1.78 0.74
C GLU A 374 -24.55 3.32 0.75
N LYS A 375 -24.39 3.91 1.94
CA LYS A 375 -24.19 5.36 2.13
C LYS A 375 -22.78 5.79 1.72
N LEU A 376 -22.48 5.70 0.42
CA LEU A 376 -21.16 5.97 -0.16
C LEU A 376 -21.26 7.04 -1.26
N VAL A 377 -20.39 8.05 -1.18
CA VAL A 377 -20.24 9.11 -2.20
C VAL A 377 -18.77 9.28 -2.60
N PHE A 378 -18.53 10.01 -3.68
CA PHE A 378 -17.21 10.26 -4.24
C PHE A 378 -16.89 11.75 -4.22
N ALA A 379 -15.66 12.09 -3.84
CA ALA A 379 -15.14 13.45 -3.86
C ALA A 379 -13.65 13.44 -4.18
N THR A 380 -13.12 14.51 -4.77
CA THR A 380 -11.68 14.65 -5.00
C THR A 380 -10.98 15.17 -3.74
N SER A 381 -9.65 15.08 -3.67
CA SER A 381 -8.87 15.71 -2.59
C SER A 381 -9.10 17.22 -2.48
N ARG A 382 -9.43 17.90 -3.59
CA ARG A 382 -9.81 19.32 -3.60
C ARG A 382 -11.04 19.56 -2.74
N ASP A 383 -12.06 18.75 -2.97
CA ASP A 383 -13.37 18.89 -2.36
C ASP A 383 -13.34 18.47 -0.89
N VAL A 384 -12.58 17.41 -0.58
CA VAL A 384 -12.31 16.99 0.81
C VAL A 384 -11.53 18.05 1.57
N TYR A 385 -10.49 18.64 0.98
CA TYR A 385 -9.77 19.76 1.61
C TYR A 385 -10.69 20.94 1.89
N ALA A 386 -11.51 21.35 0.92
CA ALA A 386 -12.47 22.42 1.11
C ALA A 386 -13.49 22.11 2.21
N TYR A 387 -14.00 20.87 2.27
CA TYR A 387 -14.90 20.41 3.32
C TYR A 387 -14.24 20.45 4.70
N HIS A 388 -13.03 19.91 4.82
CA HIS A 388 -12.26 19.90 6.06
C HIS A 388 -12.00 21.32 6.56
N ARG A 389 -11.63 22.25 5.66
CA ARG A 389 -11.44 23.67 6.00
C ARG A 389 -12.64 24.29 6.71
N ARG A 390 -13.86 23.86 6.38
CA ARG A 390 -15.10 24.40 6.96
C ARG A 390 -15.54 23.64 8.21
N HIS A 391 -15.44 22.31 8.18
CA HIS A 391 -16.19 21.44 9.10
C HIS A 391 -15.33 20.57 10.01
N VAL A 392 -14.05 20.37 9.69
CA VAL A 392 -13.18 19.42 10.40
C VAL A 392 -11.95 20.17 10.95
N PRO A 393 -12.01 20.71 12.18
CA PRO A 393 -10.92 21.52 12.74
C PRO A 393 -9.69 20.71 13.18
N ALA A 394 -9.86 19.42 13.48
CA ALA A 394 -8.82 18.47 13.86
C ALA A 394 -9.19 17.07 13.34
N LEU A 395 -8.31 16.07 13.51
CA LEU A 395 -8.61 14.69 13.09
C LEU A 395 -9.97 14.22 13.64
N ALA A 396 -10.89 13.89 12.73
CA ALA A 396 -12.19 13.36 13.10
C ALA A 396 -12.03 11.99 13.78
N GLU A 397 -12.75 11.76 14.86
CA GLU A 397 -12.63 10.53 15.63
C GLU A 397 -13.19 9.33 14.88
N ARG A 398 -12.43 8.23 14.84
CA ARG A 398 -12.81 7.00 14.14
C ARG A 398 -12.51 5.80 15.00
N VAL A 399 -13.49 4.89 15.05
CA VAL A 399 -13.32 3.57 15.62
C VAL A 399 -13.97 2.57 14.66
N PHE A 400 -13.17 1.66 14.11
CA PHE A 400 -13.65 0.71 13.11
C PHE A 400 -13.01 -0.66 13.29
N ARG A 401 -13.75 -1.69 12.88
CA ARG A 401 -13.30 -3.08 12.90
C ARG A 401 -12.86 -3.49 11.49
N GLN A 402 -11.70 -4.14 11.37
CA GLN A 402 -11.23 -4.76 10.13
C GLN A 402 -11.09 -6.26 10.34
N ARG A 403 -11.70 -7.07 9.47
CA ARG A 403 -11.48 -8.53 9.44
C ARG A 403 -10.15 -8.86 8.78
N ASP A 404 -9.57 -10.02 9.05
CA ASP A 404 -8.39 -10.52 8.31
C ASP A 404 -8.77 -10.98 6.89
N SER A 405 -9.11 -10.03 6.01
CA SER A 405 -9.37 -10.30 4.57
C SER A 405 -8.16 -10.92 3.86
N TRP A 406 -7.00 -10.97 4.52
CA TRP A 406 -5.73 -11.50 4.02
C TRP A 406 -5.37 -12.85 4.62
N MET A 407 -6.31 -13.54 5.25
CA MET A 407 -6.06 -14.85 5.85
C MET A 407 -5.43 -15.83 4.85
N GLY A 408 -4.41 -16.54 5.32
CA GLY A 408 -3.57 -17.46 4.57
C GLY A 408 -2.40 -16.81 3.84
N VAL A 409 -2.38 -15.49 3.68
CA VAL A 409 -1.25 -14.79 3.03
C VAL A 409 -0.12 -14.62 4.06
N THR A 410 1.08 -15.09 3.73
CA THR A 410 2.24 -15.09 4.65
C THR A 410 3.41 -14.20 4.18
N VAL A 411 3.12 -13.29 3.25
CA VAL A 411 4.11 -12.40 2.65
C VAL A 411 4.59 -11.34 3.65
N ASN A 412 5.88 -10.97 3.56
CA ASN A 412 6.54 -9.96 4.38
C ASN A 412 6.45 -10.27 5.88
N GLY A 413 6.46 -11.56 6.25
CA GLY A 413 6.42 -11.96 7.65
C GLY A 413 5.07 -11.74 8.33
N LYS A 414 4.00 -11.41 7.59
CA LYS A 414 2.63 -11.51 8.10
C LYS A 414 2.38 -12.96 8.55
N PRO A 415 1.89 -13.25 9.77
CA PRO A 415 1.41 -14.58 10.08
C PRO A 415 0.24 -14.92 9.15
N GLY A 416 0.05 -16.20 8.88
CA GLY A 416 -1.03 -16.63 8.01
C GLY A 416 -2.41 -16.20 8.52
N GLN A 417 -2.57 -16.01 9.84
CA GLN A 417 -3.76 -15.42 10.43
C GLN A 417 -3.37 -14.34 11.46
N CYS A 418 -3.69 -13.08 11.15
CA CYS A 418 -3.53 -11.95 12.09
C CYS A 418 -4.74 -11.79 13.03
N GLY A 419 -5.88 -12.38 12.66
CA GLY A 419 -7.15 -12.14 13.31
C GLY A 419 -7.75 -10.76 12.98
N ASP A 420 -8.92 -10.51 13.54
CA ASP A 420 -9.59 -9.22 13.38
C ASP A 420 -8.90 -8.10 14.15
N ALA A 421 -9.20 -6.86 13.78
CA ALA A 421 -8.64 -5.65 14.35
C ALA A 421 -9.73 -4.71 14.82
N VAL A 422 -9.46 -3.95 15.88
CA VAL A 422 -10.10 -2.65 16.10
C VAL A 422 -9.06 -1.56 15.95
N ILE A 423 -9.38 -0.54 15.15
CA ILE A 423 -8.54 0.62 14.90
C ILE A 423 -9.23 1.84 15.49
N ILE A 424 -8.46 2.67 16.18
CA ILE A 424 -8.89 3.91 16.80
C ILE A 424 -8.00 5.03 16.30
N GLU A 425 -8.60 6.07 15.72
CA GLU A 425 -7.90 7.28 15.30
C GLU A 425 -8.59 8.49 15.93
N ARG A 426 -7.86 9.27 16.73
CA ARG A 426 -8.36 10.48 17.41
C ARG A 426 -7.29 11.56 17.37
N ALA A 427 -7.67 12.81 17.60
CA ALA A 427 -6.73 13.92 17.64
C ALA A 427 -5.58 13.74 18.66
N GLY A 428 -5.80 12.95 19.73
CA GLY A 428 -4.80 12.70 20.75
C GLY A 428 -3.91 11.47 20.50
N TYR A 429 -4.39 10.45 19.79
CA TYR A 429 -3.63 9.21 19.57
C TYR A 429 -4.21 8.37 18.44
N LYS A 430 -3.40 7.42 17.95
CA LYS A 430 -3.83 6.28 17.16
C LYS A 430 -3.52 4.99 17.89
N ALA A 431 -4.47 4.05 17.91
CA ALA A 431 -4.27 2.73 18.51
C ALA A 431 -4.87 1.62 17.66
N ALA A 432 -4.28 0.44 17.75
CA ALA A 432 -4.83 -0.78 17.16
C ALA A 432 -4.86 -1.91 18.20
N MET A 433 -5.98 -2.60 18.32
CA MET A 433 -6.12 -3.80 19.15
C MET A 433 -6.30 -5.01 18.24
N ARG A 434 -5.48 -6.03 18.46
CA ARG A 434 -5.62 -7.33 17.80
C ARG A 434 -6.73 -8.13 18.47
N GLU A 435 -7.31 -9.03 17.71
CA GLU A 435 -8.24 -10.01 18.21
C GLU A 435 -7.71 -10.73 19.46
N ASN A 436 -8.58 -10.91 20.45
CA ASN A 436 -8.28 -11.50 21.75
C ASN A 436 -7.27 -10.72 22.62
N ALA A 437 -6.71 -9.62 22.14
CA ALA A 437 -5.95 -8.69 22.97
C ALA A 437 -6.90 -7.66 23.59
N ALA A 438 -6.83 -7.51 24.91
CA ALA A 438 -7.58 -6.50 25.64
C ALA A 438 -6.99 -5.10 25.45
N LEU A 439 -5.66 -5.01 25.44
CA LEU A 439 -4.90 -3.77 25.38
C LEU A 439 -4.36 -3.53 23.96
N PRO A 440 -3.96 -2.28 23.65
CA PRO A 440 -3.42 -1.95 22.33
C PRO A 440 -2.21 -2.82 21.99
N TRP A 441 -2.20 -3.35 20.78
CA TRP A 441 -1.00 -3.90 20.15
C TRP A 441 -0.10 -2.78 19.62
N MET A 442 -0.68 -1.63 19.26
CA MET A 442 0.02 -0.42 18.85
C MET A 442 -0.60 0.81 19.49
N TYR A 443 0.21 1.79 19.87
CA TYR A 443 -0.24 3.07 20.37
C TYR A 443 0.71 4.20 20.00
N TYR A 444 0.26 5.14 19.19
CA TYR A 444 1.00 6.36 18.84
C TYR A 444 0.38 7.57 19.54
N ASP A 445 1.12 8.19 20.45
CA ASP A 445 0.66 9.36 21.21
C ASP A 445 0.97 10.66 20.47
N TYR A 446 -0.06 11.29 19.91
CA TYR A 446 0.07 12.56 19.18
C TYR A 446 0.25 13.76 20.11
N ARG A 447 0.19 13.59 21.43
CA ARG A 447 0.45 14.69 22.37
C ARG A 447 1.95 14.88 22.63
N GLU A 448 2.76 13.87 22.32
CA GLU A 448 4.22 13.96 22.38
C GLU A 448 4.75 14.82 21.23
N THR A 449 5.85 15.55 21.45
CA THR A 449 6.56 16.24 20.37
C THR A 449 7.36 15.23 19.56
N TRP A 450 7.15 15.21 18.25
CA TRP A 450 7.88 14.34 17.33
C TRP A 450 8.90 15.16 16.54
N ARG A 451 10.12 14.64 16.39
CA ARG A 451 11.22 15.28 15.66
C ARG A 451 12.13 14.23 15.04
N PHE A 452 11.59 13.41 14.15
CA PHE A 452 12.35 12.31 13.56
C PHE A 452 12.64 12.58 12.09
N ALA A 453 13.82 12.19 11.63
CA ALA A 453 14.17 12.26 10.22
C ALA A 453 13.26 11.32 9.39
N THR A 454 13.10 11.62 8.11
CA THR A 454 12.29 10.80 7.20
C THR A 454 12.88 9.39 7.02
N ASN A 455 14.20 9.23 7.17
CA ASN A 455 14.89 7.95 7.09
C ASN A 455 15.09 7.25 8.45
N ASP A 456 14.57 7.80 9.55
CA ASP A 456 14.65 7.15 10.86
C ASP A 456 13.66 6.00 10.95
N ILE A 457 14.15 4.77 10.75
CA ILE A 457 13.32 3.57 10.70
C ILE A 457 12.83 3.09 12.07
N HIS A 458 13.22 3.74 13.16
CA HIS A 458 12.80 3.39 14.52
C HIS A 458 11.74 4.35 15.07
N ALA A 459 11.33 5.33 14.27
CA ALA A 459 10.39 6.36 14.64
C ALA A 459 9.06 6.29 13.87
N PRO A 460 7.95 6.82 14.42
CA PRO A 460 7.78 7.34 15.78
C PRO A 460 7.70 6.20 16.82
N ASN A 461 7.76 6.56 18.11
CA ASN A 461 7.70 5.59 19.20
C ASN A 461 6.30 4.95 19.32
N ASP A 462 6.21 3.63 19.22
CA ASP A 462 5.05 2.85 19.63
C ASP A 462 5.05 2.67 21.17
N ARG A 463 3.95 3.09 21.81
CA ARG A 463 3.73 3.10 23.27
C ARG A 463 2.91 1.92 23.77
N ALA A 464 2.61 0.91 22.94
CA ALA A 464 1.82 -0.25 23.37
C ALA A 464 2.40 -0.98 24.60
N VAL A 465 3.72 -1.14 24.65
CA VAL A 465 4.42 -1.74 25.81
C VAL A 465 4.24 -0.89 27.07
N ASP A 466 4.32 0.44 26.94
CA ASP A 466 4.10 1.37 28.06
C ASP A 466 2.64 1.27 28.55
N CYS A 467 1.67 1.18 27.64
CA CYS A 467 0.26 0.95 27.99
C CYS A 467 0.05 -0.34 28.80
N ALA A 468 0.68 -1.44 28.38
CA ALA A 468 0.60 -2.73 29.08
C ALA A 468 1.33 -2.74 30.44
N ALA A 469 2.31 -1.86 30.64
CA ALA A 469 2.97 -1.68 31.93
C ALA A 469 2.15 -0.80 32.89
N GLU A 470 1.33 0.12 32.38
CA GLU A 470 0.52 1.05 33.16
C GLU A 470 -0.87 0.50 33.54
N LEU A 471 -1.46 -0.32 32.67
CA LEU A 471 -2.82 -0.86 32.82
C LEU A 471 -2.85 -2.38 32.69
N ASP A 472 -3.54 -3.03 33.60
CA ASP A 472 -3.80 -4.47 33.59
C ASP A 472 -5.31 -4.72 33.39
N ALA A 473 -5.65 -5.68 32.53
CA ALA A 473 -7.03 -6.06 32.22
C ALA A 473 -7.15 -7.59 32.26
N ARG A 474 -7.86 -8.13 33.26
CA ARG A 474 -7.97 -9.57 33.52
C ARG A 474 -9.41 -10.03 33.40
N PHE A 475 -9.67 -10.93 32.46
CA PHE A 475 -10.98 -11.55 32.31
C PHE A 475 -11.19 -12.63 33.38
N SER A 476 -12.41 -12.67 33.91
CA SER A 476 -12.91 -13.80 34.70
C SER A 476 -12.89 -15.10 33.89
N PRO A 477 -12.75 -16.28 34.52
CA PRO A 477 -12.80 -17.56 33.81
C PRO A 477 -14.11 -17.80 33.03
N SER A 478 -15.21 -17.23 33.50
CA SER A 478 -16.54 -17.25 32.86
C SER A 478 -16.68 -16.25 31.72
N GLY A 479 -15.77 -15.28 31.59
CA GLY A 479 -15.83 -14.20 30.60
C GLY A 479 -16.93 -13.16 30.86
N ASP A 480 -17.63 -13.24 31.99
CA ASP A 480 -18.77 -12.37 32.36
C ASP A 480 -18.35 -11.12 33.14
N ALA A 481 -17.06 -10.98 33.43
CA ALA A 481 -16.47 -9.77 33.99
C ALA A 481 -15.01 -9.62 33.59
N VAL A 482 -14.53 -8.39 33.63
CA VAL A 482 -13.11 -8.02 33.49
C VAL A 482 -12.70 -7.08 34.61
N GLU A 483 -11.62 -7.42 35.31
CA GLU A 483 -10.98 -6.56 36.29
C GLU A 483 -9.93 -5.69 35.61
N ILE A 484 -10.08 -4.38 35.74
CA ILE A 484 -9.15 -3.38 35.23
C ILE A 484 -8.43 -2.75 36.41
N SER A 485 -7.10 -2.66 36.34
CA SER A 485 -6.31 -2.02 37.40
C SER A 485 -5.12 -1.23 36.90
N ALA A 486 -4.86 -0.10 37.54
CA ALA A 486 -3.68 0.73 37.33
C ALA A 486 -3.07 1.09 38.68
N ALA A 487 -1.80 0.73 38.88
CA ALA A 487 -1.09 0.94 40.14
C ALA A 487 -0.64 2.40 40.36
N ARG A 488 -0.59 3.19 39.28
CA ARG A 488 -0.22 4.60 39.25
C ARG A 488 -1.19 5.33 38.31
N PRO A 489 -1.31 6.67 38.40
CA PRO A 489 -2.07 7.44 37.43
C PRO A 489 -1.56 7.17 36.02
N LEU A 490 -2.47 6.81 35.10
CA LEU A 490 -2.13 6.58 33.69
C LEU A 490 -1.56 7.85 33.06
N THR A 491 -0.49 7.72 32.27
CA THR A 491 0.10 8.87 31.56
C THR A 491 -0.71 9.26 30.32
N ARG A 492 -1.50 8.31 29.81
CA ARG A 492 -2.28 8.44 28.59
C ARG A 492 -3.64 7.76 28.69
N ALA A 493 -4.54 8.11 27.79
CA ALA A 493 -5.81 7.42 27.68
C ALA A 493 -5.56 6.06 27.01
N ILE A 494 -6.06 4.97 27.60
CA ILE A 494 -5.79 3.61 27.11
C ILE A 494 -7.13 2.96 26.76
N PRO A 495 -7.36 2.60 25.47
CA PRO A 495 -8.54 1.85 25.09
C PRO A 495 -8.41 0.37 25.50
N VAL A 496 -9.53 -0.23 25.89
CA VAL A 496 -9.64 -1.63 26.27
C VAL A 496 -10.75 -2.29 25.45
N ALA A 497 -10.41 -3.35 24.71
CA ALA A 497 -11.34 -4.11 23.88
C ALA A 497 -11.85 -5.38 24.59
N PHE A 498 -13.14 -5.64 24.41
CA PHE A 498 -13.84 -6.84 24.87
C PHE A 498 -14.35 -7.59 23.65
N TRP A 499 -13.67 -8.68 23.33
CA TRP A 499 -14.00 -9.53 22.17
C TRP A 499 -15.07 -10.54 22.55
N ASP A 500 -16.02 -10.77 21.64
CA ASP A 500 -17.07 -11.80 21.79
C ASP A 500 -17.95 -11.58 23.05
N ALA A 501 -18.07 -10.32 23.49
CA ALA A 501 -18.81 -9.93 24.69
C ALA A 501 -19.44 -8.53 24.55
N LYS A 502 -20.58 -8.31 25.22
CA LYS A 502 -21.20 -6.98 25.37
C LYS A 502 -20.96 -6.42 26.75
N LEU A 503 -20.88 -5.10 26.85
CA LEU A 503 -21.02 -4.42 28.15
C LEU A 503 -22.43 -4.66 28.70
N ALA A 504 -22.55 -4.91 30.00
CA ALA A 504 -23.86 -4.97 30.64
C ALA A 504 -24.56 -3.59 30.60
N ASP A 505 -25.90 -3.58 30.53
CA ASP A 505 -26.71 -2.37 30.21
C ASP A 505 -26.48 -1.18 31.17
N ASN A 506 -25.96 -1.41 32.38
CA ASN A 506 -25.72 -0.39 33.41
C ASN A 506 -24.25 0.06 33.53
N GLU A 507 -23.33 -0.48 32.73
CA GLU A 507 -21.91 -0.14 32.81
C GLU A 507 -21.63 1.22 32.15
N ASN A 508 -21.40 2.27 32.92
CA ASN A 508 -21.09 3.62 32.40
C ASN A 508 -19.83 4.23 33.07
N LEU A 509 -18.96 3.39 33.64
CA LEU A 509 -17.80 3.86 34.40
C LEU A 509 -16.77 4.60 33.53
N PHE A 510 -16.68 4.21 32.25
CA PHE A 510 -15.73 4.74 31.28
C PHE A 510 -16.42 5.09 29.96
N ALA A 511 -15.78 5.94 29.16
CA ALA A 511 -16.30 6.31 27.86
C ALA A 511 -16.36 5.08 26.94
N LYS A 512 -17.53 4.82 26.34
CA LYS A 512 -17.73 3.73 25.38
C LYS A 512 -17.38 4.23 23.99
N LEU A 513 -16.65 3.41 23.25
CA LEU A 513 -16.34 3.66 21.85
C LEU A 513 -17.18 2.72 20.99
N SER A 514 -18.08 3.28 20.20
CA SER A 514 -19.01 2.51 19.36
C SER A 514 -18.30 1.94 18.13
N LEU A 515 -18.61 0.69 17.81
CA LEU A 515 -18.20 0.01 16.60
C LEU A 515 -19.43 -0.29 15.75
N ALA A 516 -19.31 -0.15 14.43
CA ALA A 516 -20.35 -0.59 13.51
C ALA A 516 -20.34 -2.12 13.45
N PRO A 517 -21.51 -2.77 13.47
CA PRO A 517 -21.58 -4.21 13.31
C PRO A 517 -21.17 -4.61 11.88
N LEU A 518 -20.48 -5.74 11.76
CA LEU A 518 -20.23 -6.40 10.48
C LEU A 518 -21.21 -7.57 10.29
N ASP A 519 -21.24 -8.13 9.08
CA ASP A 519 -22.19 -9.18 8.68
C ASP A 519 -21.90 -10.57 9.25
N ASP A 520 -20.85 -10.71 10.06
CA ASP A 520 -20.49 -11.97 10.73
C ASP A 520 -21.13 -12.14 12.12
N GLY A 521 -21.91 -11.15 12.58
CA GLY A 521 -22.62 -11.20 13.85
C GLY A 521 -21.70 -11.16 15.07
N ARG A 522 -20.41 -10.85 14.90
CA ARG A 522 -19.45 -10.77 16.00
C ARG A 522 -19.54 -9.41 16.69
N GLU A 523 -19.62 -9.46 18.01
CA GLU A 523 -19.69 -8.29 18.89
C GLU A 523 -18.33 -7.98 19.49
N VAL A 524 -17.96 -6.70 19.44
CA VAL A 524 -16.76 -6.17 20.09
C VAL A 524 -17.17 -4.88 20.77
N ALA A 525 -16.93 -4.79 22.08
CA ALA A 525 -17.12 -3.56 22.83
C ALA A 525 -15.76 -2.94 23.16
N VAL A 526 -15.68 -1.62 23.15
CA VAL A 526 -14.44 -0.90 23.52
C VAL A 526 -14.79 0.19 24.51
N ILE A 527 -13.98 0.32 25.55
CA ILE A 527 -14.01 1.45 26.49
C ILE A 527 -12.67 2.17 26.49
N GLU A 528 -12.66 3.42 26.91
CA GLU A 528 -11.44 4.20 27.10
C GLU A 528 -11.23 4.57 28.57
N ILE A 529 -10.09 4.14 29.12
CA ILE A 529 -9.65 4.53 30.45
C ILE A 529 -8.92 5.87 30.33
N PRO A 530 -9.37 6.95 31.01
CA PRO A 530 -8.81 8.27 30.80
C PRO A 530 -7.41 8.40 31.44
N ALA A 531 -6.59 9.29 30.86
CA ALA A 531 -5.34 9.70 31.47
C ALA A 531 -5.57 10.23 32.90
N GLY A 532 -4.65 9.93 33.81
CA GLY A 532 -4.74 10.27 35.23
C GLY A 532 -5.58 9.31 36.07
N TRP A 533 -6.30 8.36 35.47
CA TRP A 533 -7.02 7.33 36.24
C TRP A 533 -6.04 6.40 36.97
N GLN A 534 -6.42 5.98 38.17
CA GLN A 534 -5.71 4.96 38.96
C GLN A 534 -6.72 4.18 39.80
N GLY A 535 -6.37 2.96 40.19
CA GLY A 535 -7.18 2.13 41.09
C GLY A 535 -7.61 0.82 40.45
N ARG A 536 -8.77 0.31 40.86
CA ARG A 536 -9.35 -0.95 40.39
C ARG A 536 -10.82 -0.75 40.06
N ALA A 537 -11.25 -1.38 38.97
CA ALA A 537 -12.64 -1.42 38.54
C ALA A 537 -12.98 -2.83 38.05
N SER A 538 -14.20 -3.28 38.31
CA SER A 538 -14.75 -4.50 37.71
C SER A 538 -15.83 -4.08 36.73
N ILE A 539 -15.72 -4.52 35.48
CA ILE A 539 -16.70 -4.24 34.42
C ILE A 539 -17.47 -5.52 34.13
N ALA A 540 -18.80 -5.48 34.26
CA ALA A 540 -19.66 -6.61 33.94
C ALA A 540 -19.85 -6.75 32.41
N LEU A 541 -19.70 -7.99 31.94
CA LEU A 541 -19.83 -8.38 30.54
C LEU A 541 -20.96 -9.41 30.38
N ARG A 542 -21.54 -9.45 29.18
CA ARG A 542 -22.43 -10.51 28.73
C ARG A 542 -21.72 -11.31 27.64
N PRO A 543 -21.18 -12.51 27.97
CA PRO A 543 -20.54 -13.38 26.98
C PRO A 543 -21.51 -13.71 25.85
N GLN A 544 -20.98 -13.85 24.63
CA GLN A 544 -21.73 -14.35 23.48
C GLN A 544 -21.27 -15.77 23.11
N ALA A 545 -22.15 -16.52 22.45
CA ALA A 545 -21.82 -17.87 21.96
C ALA A 545 -20.72 -17.84 20.88
N ALA A 546 -19.97 -18.93 20.79
CA ALA A 546 -18.77 -19.03 19.95
C ALA A 546 -19.01 -18.85 18.43
N ARG A 547 -17.91 -18.51 17.75
CA ARG A 547 -17.75 -18.06 16.37
C ARG A 547 -18.32 -19.04 15.33
N SER A 548 -19.49 -18.76 14.75
CA SER A 548 -19.98 -19.53 13.60
C SER A 548 -19.12 -19.34 12.35
N ALA A 549 -18.44 -18.19 12.23
CA ALA A 549 -17.65 -17.82 11.06
C ALA A 549 -16.15 -18.19 11.15
N ARG A 550 -15.66 -18.77 12.26
CA ARG A 550 -14.24 -19.13 12.40
C ARG A 550 -14.03 -20.40 13.22
N ARG A 551 -13.06 -21.21 12.80
CA ARG A 551 -12.64 -22.43 13.50
C ARG A 551 -11.13 -22.57 13.45
N ASP A 552 -10.48 -22.68 14.61
CA ASP A 552 -9.05 -22.91 14.76
C ASP A 552 -8.82 -24.29 15.42
N GLU A 553 -8.03 -25.16 14.79
CA GLU A 553 -7.77 -26.54 15.22
C GLU A 553 -6.30 -26.93 15.00
N GLY A 554 -5.46 -26.78 16.04
CA GLY A 554 -4.02 -26.99 15.90
C GLY A 554 -3.42 -25.99 14.89
N ARG A 555 -2.79 -26.49 13.83
CA ARG A 555 -2.26 -25.68 12.71
C ARG A 555 -3.31 -25.28 11.66
N TRP A 556 -4.55 -25.75 11.79
CA TRP A 556 -5.60 -25.45 10.82
C TRP A 556 -6.39 -24.22 11.24
N HIS A 557 -6.53 -23.30 10.29
CA HIS A 557 -7.32 -22.10 10.46
C HIS A 557 -8.40 -22.01 9.38
N LEU A 558 -9.65 -21.80 9.80
CA LEU A 558 -10.80 -21.64 8.91
C LEU A 558 -11.52 -20.33 9.20
N GLN A 559 -11.74 -19.52 8.17
CA GLN A 559 -12.53 -18.28 8.28
C GLN A 559 -13.53 -18.15 7.14
N ALA A 560 -14.77 -17.89 7.51
CA ALA A 560 -15.89 -17.75 6.60
C ALA A 560 -16.24 -16.28 6.38
N PHE A 561 -16.61 -15.96 5.14
CA PHE A 561 -17.07 -14.64 4.72
C PHE A 561 -18.31 -14.75 3.83
N GLY A 562 -19.09 -13.68 3.74
CA GLY A 562 -20.32 -13.65 2.96
C GLY A 562 -21.54 -14.22 3.68
N SER A 563 -22.70 -14.15 3.05
CA SER A 563 -24.00 -14.55 3.62
C SER A 563 -24.70 -15.61 2.75
N GLN A 564 -25.42 -16.55 3.36
CA GLN A 564 -26.32 -17.45 2.61
C GLN A 564 -27.55 -16.67 2.12
N GLY A 565 -27.80 -16.62 0.81
CA GLY A 565 -29.06 -16.15 0.22
C GLY A 565 -29.23 -14.62 0.04
N GLY A 566 -28.16 -13.83 0.15
CA GLY A 566 -28.19 -12.38 -0.09
C GLY A 566 -27.74 -11.98 -1.50
N ASN A 567 -28.27 -10.88 -2.04
CA ASN A 567 -27.97 -10.35 -3.38
C ASN A 567 -26.52 -9.83 -3.60
N GLY A 568 -25.59 -10.06 -2.65
CA GLY A 568 -24.32 -9.35 -2.62
C GLY A 568 -23.07 -10.20 -2.86
N PHE A 569 -23.01 -11.42 -2.30
CA PHE A 569 -21.75 -12.17 -2.21
C PHE A 569 -21.96 -13.63 -1.76
N PRO A 570 -21.43 -14.65 -2.49
CA PRO A 570 -21.58 -16.05 -2.12
C PRO A 570 -20.80 -16.39 -0.85
N ARG A 571 -21.40 -17.21 0.02
CA ARG A 571 -20.72 -17.72 1.22
C ARG A 571 -19.46 -18.48 0.79
N HIS A 572 -18.33 -18.29 1.48
CA HIS A 572 -17.14 -19.11 1.27
C HIS A 572 -16.26 -19.14 2.52
N VAL A 573 -15.36 -20.13 2.56
CA VAL A 573 -14.43 -20.37 3.67
C VAL A 573 -13.02 -20.45 3.16
N TYR A 574 -12.10 -19.70 3.77
CA TYR A 574 -10.67 -19.91 3.61
C TYR A 574 -10.19 -20.95 4.60
N LEU A 575 -9.45 -21.93 4.11
CA LEU A 575 -8.68 -22.91 4.87
C LEU A 575 -7.19 -22.56 4.72
N HIS A 576 -6.50 -22.42 5.84
CA HIS A 576 -5.07 -22.18 5.89
C HIS A 576 -4.39 -23.21 6.79
N LEU A 577 -3.22 -23.68 6.35
CA LEU A 577 -2.32 -24.50 7.15
C LEU A 577 -1.16 -23.65 7.65
N ASP A 578 -1.09 -23.40 8.95
CA ASP A 578 0.00 -22.66 9.59
C ASP A 578 1.24 -23.54 9.76
N ALA A 579 1.98 -23.70 8.67
CA ALA A 579 3.25 -24.40 8.63
C ALA A 579 4.19 -23.76 7.60
N ALA A 580 5.45 -23.53 8.00
CA ALA A 580 6.51 -23.10 7.08
C ALA A 580 7.00 -24.31 6.26
N LEU A 581 6.35 -24.58 5.13
CA LEU A 581 6.70 -25.68 4.23
C LEU A 581 7.74 -25.24 3.21
N MET A 582 8.78 -26.06 3.00
CA MET A 582 9.85 -25.86 2.02
C MET A 582 9.55 -26.52 0.65
N SER A 583 8.53 -27.39 0.59
CA SER A 583 8.10 -28.09 -0.61
C SER A 583 6.61 -28.40 -0.59
N ASP A 584 6.00 -28.54 -1.76
CA ASP A 584 4.61 -28.96 -1.90
C ASP A 584 4.39 -30.33 -1.23
N THR A 585 3.33 -30.41 -0.42
CA THR A 585 2.96 -31.58 0.37
C THR A 585 1.47 -31.85 0.23
N PRO A 586 1.07 -33.05 -0.24
CA PRO A 586 -0.33 -33.41 -0.39
C PRO A 586 -0.97 -33.67 0.99
N VAL A 587 -2.12 -33.06 1.22
CA VAL A 587 -2.94 -33.21 2.43
C VAL A 587 -4.38 -33.51 2.06
N THR A 588 -4.96 -34.56 2.65
CA THR A 588 -6.35 -34.94 2.39
C THR A 588 -7.29 -34.28 3.40
N VAL A 589 -8.20 -33.44 2.94
CA VAL A 589 -9.31 -32.89 3.74
C VAL A 589 -10.61 -33.57 3.35
N THR A 590 -11.57 -33.69 4.27
CA THR A 590 -12.88 -34.29 3.99
C THR A 590 -13.96 -33.22 3.93
N LEU A 591 -14.75 -33.23 2.85
CA LEU A 591 -15.90 -32.35 2.65
C LEU A 591 -17.20 -33.07 2.99
N LYS A 592 -18.06 -32.44 3.79
CA LYS A 592 -19.40 -32.98 4.10
C LYS A 592 -20.41 -32.82 2.97
N LYS A 593 -20.13 -31.94 2.00
CA LYS A 593 -21.00 -31.64 0.86
C LYS A 593 -20.15 -31.25 -0.36
N ASN A 594 -20.79 -31.16 -1.51
CA ASN A 594 -20.13 -30.69 -2.73
C ASN A 594 -19.72 -29.23 -2.58
N ALA A 595 -18.53 -28.89 -3.05
CA ALA A 595 -18.00 -27.53 -3.00
C ALA A 595 -17.18 -27.22 -4.25
N ARG A 596 -17.19 -25.95 -4.67
CA ARG A 596 -16.19 -25.45 -5.59
C ARG A 596 -14.96 -25.02 -4.80
N VAL A 597 -13.78 -25.56 -5.15
CA VAL A 597 -12.52 -25.30 -4.46
C VAL A 597 -11.60 -24.46 -5.34
N GLU A 598 -10.98 -23.46 -4.73
CA GLU A 598 -10.02 -22.52 -5.32
C GLU A 598 -8.79 -22.45 -4.40
N GLY A 599 -7.59 -22.16 -4.91
CA GLY A 599 -6.38 -22.20 -4.09
C GLY A 599 -5.31 -21.22 -4.54
N ALA A 600 -4.35 -20.97 -3.64
CA ALA A 600 -3.12 -20.28 -3.97
C ALA A 600 -2.25 -21.22 -4.82
N GLY A 601 -2.13 -20.96 -6.12
CA GLY A 601 -1.34 -21.79 -7.02
C GLY A 601 -1.09 -21.07 -8.34
N ALA A 602 0.13 -21.19 -8.85
CA ALA A 602 0.52 -20.68 -10.16
C ALA A 602 -0.33 -21.31 -11.28
N ALA A 603 -0.49 -20.56 -12.37
CA ALA A 603 -1.04 -20.89 -13.70
C ALA A 603 -1.38 -22.32 -14.10
N SER A 604 -0.54 -23.26 -13.67
CA SER A 604 -0.53 -24.66 -14.06
C SER A 604 -1.55 -25.48 -13.30
N ASP A 605 -2.03 -25.00 -12.15
CA ASP A 605 -3.07 -25.69 -11.39
C ASP A 605 -4.43 -25.37 -12.00
N SER A 606 -5.09 -26.40 -12.53
CA SER A 606 -6.43 -26.33 -13.12
C SER A 606 -7.51 -26.11 -12.04
N PHE A 607 -7.57 -24.91 -11.46
CA PHE A 607 -8.62 -24.44 -10.56
C PHE A 607 -9.41 -23.30 -11.23
N PRO A 608 -10.73 -23.17 -10.98
CA PRO A 608 -11.57 -23.84 -9.98
C PRO A 608 -11.91 -25.30 -10.30
N ARG A 609 -12.22 -26.11 -9.27
CA ARG A 609 -12.74 -27.49 -9.43
C ARG A 609 -14.02 -27.69 -8.64
N ASP A 610 -15.01 -28.31 -9.26
CA ASP A 610 -16.18 -28.85 -8.56
C ASP A 610 -15.77 -30.17 -7.90
N VAL A 611 -15.82 -30.19 -6.56
CA VAL A 611 -15.39 -31.33 -5.74
C VAL A 611 -16.62 -31.93 -5.06
N PRO A 612 -16.90 -33.23 -5.22
CA PRO A 612 -18.01 -33.88 -4.53
C PRO A 612 -17.73 -34.02 -3.02
N ALA A 613 -18.78 -34.27 -2.24
CA ALA A 613 -18.64 -34.67 -0.84
C ALA A 613 -17.72 -35.90 -0.72
N GLY A 614 -16.86 -35.91 0.30
CA GLY A 614 -15.85 -36.94 0.52
C GLY A 614 -14.42 -36.39 0.63
N PRO A 615 -13.40 -37.26 0.58
CA PRO A 615 -12.01 -36.86 0.69
C PRO A 615 -11.52 -36.14 -0.57
N VAL A 616 -10.77 -35.04 -0.38
CA VAL A 616 -10.08 -34.28 -1.42
C VAL A 616 -8.65 -34.00 -1.00
N THR A 617 -7.70 -34.26 -1.90
CA THR A 617 -6.27 -33.99 -1.67
C THR A 617 -5.92 -32.60 -2.21
N LEU A 618 -5.24 -31.82 -1.38
CA LEU A 618 -4.79 -30.45 -1.63
C LEU A 618 -3.28 -30.36 -1.37
N ASP A 619 -2.55 -29.63 -2.20
CA ASP A 619 -1.09 -29.49 -2.09
C ASP A 619 -0.72 -28.18 -1.37
N PHE A 620 -0.23 -28.27 -0.15
CA PHE A 620 0.27 -27.12 0.60
C PHE A 620 1.78 -26.97 0.43
N GLY A 621 2.28 -25.75 0.26
CA GLY A 621 3.70 -25.48 0.02
C GLY A 621 4.07 -24.01 0.24
N PRO A 622 5.33 -23.61 -0.03
CA PRO A 622 5.84 -22.25 0.23
C PRO A 622 4.99 -21.13 -0.40
N LEU A 623 4.41 -21.40 -1.56
CA LEU A 623 3.54 -20.46 -2.31
C LEU A 623 2.07 -20.92 -2.37
N LYS A 624 1.72 -22.03 -1.70
CA LYS A 624 0.36 -22.59 -1.64
C LYS A 624 -0.17 -22.66 -0.20
N PRO A 625 -0.26 -21.53 0.54
CA PRO A 625 -0.58 -21.57 1.97
C PRO A 625 -2.09 -21.72 2.27
N TRP A 626 -2.99 -21.57 1.30
CA TRP A 626 -4.43 -21.56 1.56
C TRP A 626 -5.29 -22.05 0.38
N TYR A 627 -6.51 -22.48 0.71
CA TYR A 627 -7.60 -22.82 -0.20
C TYR A 627 -8.91 -22.12 0.18
N ARG A 628 -9.78 -21.84 -0.79
CA ARG A 628 -11.11 -21.26 -0.64
C ARG A 628 -12.17 -22.25 -1.09
N PHE A 629 -13.21 -22.42 -0.29
CA PHE A 629 -14.33 -23.32 -0.53
C PHE A 629 -15.61 -22.51 -0.66
N MET A 630 -16.24 -22.55 -1.82
CA MET A 630 -17.49 -21.83 -2.09
C MET A 630 -18.70 -22.56 -1.52
N ASP A 631 -19.71 -21.79 -1.12
CA ASP A 631 -20.98 -22.22 -0.56
C ASP A 631 -20.84 -23.15 0.66
N CYS A 632 -19.74 -23.05 1.40
CA CYS A 632 -19.43 -23.86 2.57
C CYS A 632 -19.49 -23.06 3.88
N GLU A 633 -19.68 -23.78 4.99
CA GLU A 633 -19.43 -23.31 6.35
C GLU A 633 -18.15 -23.96 6.91
N PRO A 634 -17.50 -23.39 7.94
CA PRO A 634 -16.33 -24.02 8.56
C PRO A 634 -16.63 -25.47 8.98
N ALA A 635 -17.85 -25.75 9.45
CA ALA A 635 -18.28 -27.09 9.84
C ALA A 635 -18.38 -28.11 8.69
N ASP A 636 -18.40 -27.67 7.43
CA ASP A 636 -18.47 -28.53 6.25
C ASP A 636 -17.09 -29.09 5.84
N ILE A 637 -16.02 -28.52 6.38
CA ILE A 637 -14.62 -28.85 6.05
C ILE A 637 -13.99 -29.54 7.26
N ILE A 638 -13.50 -30.77 7.08
CA ILE A 638 -12.83 -31.55 8.11
C ILE A 638 -11.37 -31.75 7.67
N PRO A 639 -10.42 -30.95 8.18
CA PRO A 639 -8.99 -31.22 8.01
C PRO A 639 -8.59 -32.46 8.83
N PRO A 640 -7.45 -33.10 8.53
CA PRO A 640 -6.88 -34.14 9.38
C PRO A 640 -6.62 -33.64 10.80
N ALA A 641 -6.55 -34.56 11.75
CA ALA A 641 -6.12 -34.24 13.10
C ALA A 641 -4.70 -33.62 13.09
N ASP A 642 -4.38 -32.75 14.05
CA ASP A 642 -3.10 -32.04 14.08
C ASP A 642 -1.90 -33.01 14.13
N GLU A 643 -1.99 -34.12 14.87
CA GLU A 643 -0.94 -35.15 14.94
C GLU A 643 -0.76 -35.91 13.61
N GLU A 644 -1.84 -36.16 12.89
CA GLU A 644 -1.78 -36.76 11.55
C GLU A 644 -1.15 -35.78 10.57
N THR A 645 -1.62 -34.53 10.58
CA THR A 645 -1.06 -33.43 9.79
C THR A 645 0.44 -33.30 10.02
N ALA A 646 0.90 -33.26 11.28
CA ALA A 646 2.30 -33.16 11.64
C ALA A 646 3.15 -34.29 11.04
N ARG A 647 2.64 -35.53 11.02
CA ARG A 647 3.34 -36.67 10.39
C ARG A 647 3.42 -36.54 8.88
N MET A 648 2.36 -36.05 8.23
CA MET A 648 2.32 -35.87 6.78
C MET A 648 3.30 -34.79 6.31
N ILE A 649 3.40 -33.68 7.05
CA ILE A 649 4.22 -32.52 6.65
C ILE A 649 5.66 -32.56 7.16
N ALA A 650 6.00 -33.46 8.09
CA ALA A 650 7.34 -33.54 8.70
C ALA A 650 8.52 -33.47 7.71
N PRO A 651 8.47 -34.12 6.53
CA PRO A 651 9.58 -34.04 5.55
C PRO A 651 9.75 -32.67 4.89
N ALA A 652 8.69 -31.86 4.88
CA ALA A 652 8.63 -30.58 4.18
C ALA A 652 8.69 -29.36 5.11
N VAL A 653 8.47 -29.54 6.42
CA VAL A 653 8.51 -28.44 7.39
C VAL A 653 9.94 -27.89 7.57
N LEU A 654 10.04 -26.57 7.67
CA LEU A 654 11.28 -25.86 7.97
C LEU A 654 11.93 -26.43 9.25
N PRO A 655 13.23 -26.80 9.21
CA PRO A 655 13.94 -27.29 10.37
C PRO A 655 14.01 -26.26 11.51
N PRO A 656 14.34 -26.68 12.74
CA PRO A 656 14.65 -25.76 13.83
C PRO A 656 15.76 -24.78 13.44
N GLN A 657 15.73 -23.57 14.03
CA GLN A 657 16.61 -22.46 13.66
C GLN A 657 18.10 -22.83 13.59
N GLY A 658 18.63 -23.52 14.60
CA GLY A 658 20.06 -23.89 14.64
C GLY A 658 20.48 -24.87 13.54
N GLU A 659 19.54 -25.63 12.97
CA GLU A 659 19.81 -26.46 11.79
C GLU A 659 19.72 -25.65 10.49
N CYS A 660 18.79 -24.71 10.41
CA CYS A 660 18.72 -23.76 9.30
C CYS A 660 20.02 -22.95 9.16
N GLU A 661 20.57 -22.43 10.26
CA GLU A 661 21.83 -21.66 10.27
C GLU A 661 23.00 -22.49 9.69
N LYS A 662 23.09 -23.78 10.05
CA LYS A 662 24.09 -24.69 9.50
C LYS A 662 23.90 -24.93 8.01
N GLN A 663 22.66 -25.16 7.57
CA GLN A 663 22.34 -25.39 6.17
C GLN A 663 22.64 -24.16 5.31
N ILE A 664 22.33 -22.94 5.80
CA ILE A 664 22.67 -21.69 5.13
C ILE A 664 24.18 -21.55 5.00
N ALA A 665 24.94 -21.74 6.09
CA ALA A 665 26.39 -21.64 6.07
C ALA A 665 27.02 -22.64 5.08
N ALA A 666 26.53 -23.89 5.06
CA ALA A 666 26.98 -24.91 4.13
C ALA A 666 26.66 -24.57 2.67
N ALA A 667 25.45 -24.08 2.39
CA ALA A 667 25.03 -23.67 1.05
C ALA A 667 25.89 -22.50 0.53
N ASN A 668 26.08 -21.45 1.34
CA ASN A 668 26.89 -20.30 0.98
C ASN A 668 28.37 -20.67 0.77
N ALA A 669 28.93 -21.53 1.62
CA ALA A 669 30.30 -22.02 1.46
C ALA A 669 30.48 -22.83 0.16
N ALA A 670 29.53 -23.69 -0.17
CA ALA A 670 29.54 -24.47 -1.40
C ALA A 670 29.41 -23.55 -2.64
N LEU A 671 28.50 -22.58 -2.61
CA LEU A 671 28.33 -21.59 -3.67
C LEU A 671 29.59 -20.75 -3.88
N GLY A 672 30.16 -20.19 -2.81
CA GLY A 672 31.41 -19.45 -2.87
C GLY A 672 32.58 -20.29 -3.40
N GLY A 673 32.62 -21.58 -3.07
CA GLY A 673 33.57 -22.54 -3.64
C GLY A 673 33.43 -22.66 -5.16
N ARG A 674 32.20 -22.79 -5.66
CA ARG A 674 31.91 -22.84 -7.11
C ARG A 674 32.24 -21.53 -7.80
N ALA A 675 31.93 -20.39 -7.20
CA ALA A 675 32.25 -19.07 -7.73
C ALA A 675 33.78 -18.88 -7.89
N ARG A 676 34.57 -19.26 -6.89
CA ARG A 676 36.05 -19.20 -6.96
C ARG A 676 36.64 -20.13 -8.02
N ALA A 677 36.02 -21.28 -8.25
CA ALA A 677 36.42 -22.21 -9.32
C ALA A 677 35.94 -21.77 -10.71
N HIS A 678 35.06 -20.76 -10.81
CA HIS A 678 34.53 -20.31 -12.08
C HIS A 678 35.63 -19.65 -12.93
N PRO A 679 35.74 -19.97 -14.24
CA PRO A 679 36.80 -19.44 -15.11
C PRO A 679 36.94 -17.91 -15.13
N ALA A 680 35.83 -17.20 -14.92
CA ALA A 680 35.85 -15.73 -14.87
C ALA A 680 36.58 -15.16 -13.64
N LEU A 681 36.63 -15.91 -12.53
CA LEU A 681 37.30 -15.50 -11.28
C LEU A 681 38.61 -16.25 -11.03
N ALA A 682 38.87 -17.34 -11.76
CA ALA A 682 40.09 -18.11 -11.63
C ALA A 682 41.34 -17.21 -11.83
N GLY A 683 42.24 -17.21 -10.86
CA GLY A 683 43.47 -16.39 -10.86
C GLY A 683 43.26 -14.90 -10.59
N ARG A 684 42.03 -14.46 -10.24
CA ARG A 684 41.72 -13.08 -9.87
C ARG A 684 41.72 -12.89 -8.36
N LYS A 685 42.01 -11.67 -7.91
CA LYS A 685 41.93 -11.28 -6.51
C LYS A 685 40.49 -10.93 -6.17
N LEU A 686 39.85 -11.71 -5.30
CA LEU A 686 38.50 -11.38 -4.82
C LEU A 686 38.57 -10.19 -3.86
N LEU A 687 37.66 -9.22 -4.02
CA LEU A 687 37.58 -8.02 -3.19
C LEU A 687 36.34 -8.05 -2.28
N TYR A 688 35.21 -8.50 -2.82
CA TYR A 688 33.92 -8.48 -2.12
C TYR A 688 33.00 -9.60 -2.63
N GLU A 689 32.17 -10.14 -1.75
CA GLU A 689 31.04 -11.02 -2.10
C GLU A 689 29.82 -10.70 -1.24
N MET A 690 28.63 -10.94 -1.77
CA MET A 690 27.37 -10.71 -1.07
C MET A 690 26.38 -11.81 -1.41
N TYR A 691 25.83 -12.43 -0.36
CA TYR A 691 24.82 -13.49 -0.46
C TYR A 691 23.46 -12.94 -0.01
N CYS A 692 22.44 -13.15 -0.83
CA CYS A 692 21.08 -12.72 -0.55
C CYS A 692 20.47 -13.49 0.62
N GLY A 693 19.85 -12.77 1.57
CA GLY A 693 18.95 -13.37 2.56
C GLY A 693 19.59 -14.48 3.39
N ALA A 694 20.91 -14.45 3.57
CA ALA A 694 21.69 -15.44 4.31
C ALA A 694 21.33 -15.54 5.80
N ALA A 695 20.52 -14.63 6.34
CA ALA A 695 19.92 -14.76 7.68
C ALA A 695 18.40 -15.06 7.64
N LEU A 696 17.80 -15.24 6.46
CA LEU A 696 16.38 -15.53 6.28
C LEU A 696 16.18 -17.01 5.89
N PRO A 697 15.73 -17.87 6.83
CA PRO A 697 15.61 -19.30 6.55
C PRO A 697 14.44 -19.63 5.60
N HIS A 698 13.37 -18.84 5.65
CA HIS A 698 12.16 -19.04 4.84
C HIS A 698 11.28 -17.78 4.83
N GLY A 699 10.49 -17.62 3.75
CA GLY A 699 9.48 -16.59 3.60
C GLY A 699 9.99 -15.37 2.83
N THR A 700 9.20 -14.30 2.83
CA THR A 700 9.53 -13.08 2.10
C THR A 700 9.74 -11.90 3.04
N ARG A 701 10.64 -10.99 2.66
CA ARG A 701 10.92 -9.71 3.34
C ARG A 701 11.19 -8.66 2.28
N SER A 702 11.05 -7.41 2.64
CA SER A 702 11.10 -6.28 1.70
C SER A 702 12.31 -5.37 1.87
N ARG A 703 13.04 -5.48 2.99
CA ARG A 703 14.41 -4.98 3.14
C ARG A 703 15.35 -6.17 3.32
N ALA A 704 16.15 -6.47 2.30
CA ALA A 704 17.06 -7.61 2.36
C ALA A 704 18.34 -7.30 3.15
N GLU A 705 18.75 -6.03 3.25
CA GLU A 705 20.03 -5.62 3.86
C GLU A 705 20.28 -6.21 5.26
N ALA A 706 19.27 -6.24 6.14
CA ALA A 706 19.38 -6.83 7.48
C ALA A 706 19.56 -8.36 7.48
N HIS A 707 19.31 -8.99 6.33
CA HIS A 707 19.38 -10.43 6.11
C HIS A 707 20.48 -10.85 5.15
N ASP A 708 21.13 -9.91 4.47
CA ASP A 708 22.22 -10.17 3.53
C ASP A 708 23.54 -10.41 4.26
N MET A 709 24.42 -11.22 3.66
CA MET A 709 25.74 -11.50 4.22
C MET A 709 26.82 -10.95 3.28
N PRO A 710 27.39 -9.77 3.58
CA PRO A 710 28.57 -9.27 2.90
C PRO A 710 29.84 -9.97 3.45
N VAL A 711 30.80 -10.26 2.58
CA VAL A 711 32.14 -10.71 2.97
C VAL A 711 33.18 -9.85 2.25
N ILE A 712 34.04 -9.22 3.03
CA ILE A 712 35.11 -8.33 2.56
C ILE A 712 36.42 -9.12 2.57
N HIS A 713 37.17 -9.04 1.46
CA HIS A 713 38.45 -9.72 1.30
C HIS A 713 39.62 -8.73 1.37
N PRO A 714 40.86 -9.20 1.67
CA PRO A 714 42.03 -8.32 1.82
C PRO A 714 42.25 -7.37 0.64
N GLY A 715 42.27 -6.06 0.90
CA GLY A 715 42.40 -5.01 -0.12
C GLY A 715 41.10 -4.63 -0.81
N GLY A 716 39.96 -5.14 -0.33
CA GLY A 716 38.60 -4.71 -0.66
C GLY A 716 37.94 -3.89 0.45
N ASP A 717 38.69 -3.39 1.45
CA ASP A 717 38.14 -2.75 2.66
C ASP A 717 37.27 -1.50 2.40
N GLY A 718 37.35 -0.91 1.20
CA GLY A 718 36.48 0.18 0.75
C GLY A 718 35.39 -0.24 -0.25
N VAL A 719 35.37 -1.50 -0.69
CA VAL A 719 34.42 -2.00 -1.69
C VAL A 719 33.19 -2.55 -0.99
N SER A 720 32.02 -2.10 -1.43
CA SER A 720 30.73 -2.62 -0.98
C SER A 720 29.75 -2.67 -2.14
N ALA A 721 28.70 -3.48 -2.01
CA ALA A 721 27.57 -3.49 -2.92
C ALA A 721 26.28 -3.25 -2.17
N LYS A 722 25.36 -2.51 -2.79
CA LYS A 722 24.00 -2.31 -2.32
C LYS A 722 23.01 -2.74 -3.38
N GLU A 723 22.01 -3.50 -2.93
CA GLU A 723 20.87 -3.95 -3.71
C GLU A 723 19.74 -2.91 -3.67
N PHE A 724 18.99 -2.79 -4.77
CA PHE A 724 17.79 -1.96 -4.89
C PHE A 724 16.63 -2.83 -5.40
N ALA A 725 16.35 -3.91 -4.66
CA ALA A 725 15.25 -4.82 -4.88
C ALA A 725 13.97 -4.33 -4.18
N ASP A 726 12.83 -4.93 -4.56
CA ASP A 726 11.58 -4.81 -3.79
C ASP A 726 11.65 -5.64 -2.50
N GLY A 727 12.55 -6.61 -2.44
CA GLY A 727 12.69 -7.51 -1.31
C GLY A 727 13.50 -8.75 -1.62
N VAL A 728 13.46 -9.69 -0.67
CA VAL A 728 14.03 -11.02 -0.70
C VAL A 728 12.94 -12.08 -0.54
N MET A 729 13.06 -13.18 -1.29
CA MET A 729 12.28 -14.39 -1.11
C MET A 729 13.20 -15.55 -0.77
N ALA A 730 12.99 -16.19 0.39
CA ALA A 730 13.67 -17.40 0.82
C ALA A 730 12.74 -18.61 0.73
N PHE A 731 13.10 -19.59 -0.09
CA PHE A 731 12.31 -20.80 -0.31
C PHE A 731 12.76 -21.96 0.59
N ALA A 732 14.03 -21.94 1.00
CA ALA A 732 14.66 -22.88 1.91
C ALA A 732 15.95 -22.26 2.46
N PRO A 733 16.54 -22.84 3.54
CA PRO A 733 17.84 -22.42 4.04
C PRO A 733 18.91 -22.35 2.94
N GLY A 734 19.47 -21.16 2.72
CA GLY A 734 20.50 -20.90 1.70
C GLY A 734 19.97 -20.74 0.27
N ARG A 735 18.65 -20.72 0.06
CA ARG A 735 18.00 -20.51 -1.24
C ARG A 735 17.10 -19.30 -1.19
N ALA A 736 17.72 -18.13 -1.34
CA ALA A 736 17.02 -16.85 -1.32
C ALA A 736 17.35 -15.99 -2.54
N VAL A 737 16.45 -15.13 -2.99
CA VAL A 737 16.72 -14.21 -4.10
C VAL A 737 16.22 -12.81 -3.79
N TRP A 738 17.04 -11.80 -4.09
CA TRP A 738 16.58 -10.43 -4.26
C TRP A 738 15.71 -10.40 -5.51
N TYR A 739 14.59 -9.69 -5.48
CA TYR A 739 13.71 -9.63 -6.64
C TYR A 739 13.21 -8.22 -6.91
N HIS A 740 13.02 -7.90 -8.20
CA HIS A 740 12.29 -6.70 -8.60
C HIS A 740 11.49 -6.97 -9.88
N PRO A 741 10.20 -6.59 -9.94
CA PRO A 741 9.28 -6.98 -11.01
C PRO A 741 9.59 -6.31 -12.36
N ARG A 742 10.29 -5.17 -12.37
CA ARG A 742 10.58 -4.40 -13.60
C ARG A 742 12.05 -4.48 -14.03
N GLY A 743 12.92 -5.01 -13.17
CA GLY A 743 14.36 -5.01 -13.37
C GLY A 743 15.09 -4.58 -12.10
N LEU A 744 16.11 -5.35 -11.74
CA LEU A 744 16.80 -5.26 -10.47
C LEU A 744 18.11 -4.47 -10.64
N THR A 745 18.38 -3.55 -9.74
CA THR A 745 19.57 -2.68 -9.80
C THR A 745 20.48 -2.93 -8.60
N PHE A 746 21.78 -2.94 -8.84
CA PHE A 746 22.81 -3.01 -7.80
C PHE A 746 23.84 -1.92 -8.04
N ARG A 747 24.34 -1.32 -6.96
CA ARG A 747 25.43 -0.36 -7.03
C ARG A 747 26.63 -0.86 -6.24
N ILE A 748 27.80 -0.77 -6.85
CA ILE A 748 29.07 -1.10 -6.21
C ILE A 748 29.82 0.21 -5.95
N TYR A 749 30.30 0.36 -4.72
CA TYR A 749 30.97 1.55 -4.22
C TYR A 749 32.46 1.27 -3.96
N GLY A 750 33.26 2.34 -3.87
CA GLY A 750 34.69 2.29 -3.50
C GLY A 750 35.65 1.86 -4.59
N LEU A 751 35.15 1.55 -5.80
CA LEU A 751 36.00 1.23 -6.96
C LEU A 751 36.77 2.45 -7.47
N ASP A 752 36.27 3.67 -7.25
CA ASP A 752 36.93 4.91 -7.66
C ASP A 752 38.23 5.17 -6.89
N ALA A 753 38.27 4.85 -5.60
CA ALA A 753 39.48 4.93 -4.78
C ALA A 753 40.56 4.00 -5.33
N LEU A 754 40.18 2.79 -5.75
CA LEU A 754 41.06 1.83 -6.40
C LEU A 754 41.50 2.33 -7.79
N ALA A 755 40.59 2.90 -8.57
CA ALA A 755 40.87 3.47 -9.88
C ALA A 755 41.86 4.64 -9.83
N LYS A 756 41.74 5.52 -8.82
CA LYS A 756 42.68 6.62 -8.58
C LYS A 756 44.10 6.10 -8.32
N ALA A 757 44.24 4.96 -7.64
CA ALA A 757 45.53 4.33 -7.39
C ALA A 757 46.13 3.65 -8.62
N ASN A 758 45.31 3.07 -9.50
CA ASN A 758 45.74 2.54 -10.79
C ASN A 758 44.60 2.64 -11.84
N PRO A 759 44.68 3.59 -12.79
CA PRO A 759 43.64 3.80 -13.81
C PRO A 759 43.47 2.68 -14.83
N SER A 760 44.41 1.73 -14.93
CA SER A 760 44.30 0.57 -15.82
C SER A 760 43.65 -0.66 -15.17
N ARG A 761 43.20 -0.54 -13.91
CA ARG A 761 42.51 -1.63 -13.21
C ARG A 761 41.31 -2.14 -14.00
N LYS A 762 41.10 -3.45 -13.90
CA LYS A 762 39.94 -4.13 -14.49
C LYS A 762 39.29 -4.98 -13.42
N TRP A 763 37.97 -4.86 -13.32
CA TRP A 763 37.19 -5.67 -12.39
C TRP A 763 36.33 -6.68 -13.15
N THR A 764 36.04 -7.78 -12.47
CA THR A 764 35.03 -8.76 -12.88
C THR A 764 33.95 -8.80 -11.85
N ILE A 765 32.73 -8.58 -12.30
CA ILE A 765 31.53 -8.81 -11.49
C ILE A 765 30.96 -10.15 -11.91
N LEU A 766 30.86 -11.09 -10.98
CA LEU A 766 30.19 -12.36 -11.21
C LEU A 766 28.84 -12.31 -10.52
N LEU A 767 27.77 -12.60 -11.24
CA LEU A 767 26.40 -12.69 -10.76
C LEU A 767 25.99 -14.16 -10.67
N HIS A 768 25.20 -14.53 -9.67
CA HIS A 768 24.56 -15.85 -9.58
C HIS A 768 23.06 -15.76 -9.31
N SER A 769 22.27 -16.58 -10.01
CA SER A 769 20.83 -16.67 -9.83
C SER A 769 20.31 -18.05 -10.27
N PHE A 770 19.10 -18.39 -9.84
CA PHE A 770 18.39 -19.60 -10.21
C PHE A 770 16.90 -19.33 -10.33
N SER A 771 16.19 -20.19 -11.04
CA SER A 771 14.73 -20.15 -11.10
C SER A 771 14.08 -20.75 -9.86
N PRO A 772 13.36 -19.97 -9.02
CA PRO A 772 12.57 -20.55 -7.95
C PRO A 772 11.33 -21.33 -8.40
N LEU A 773 10.84 -21.11 -9.63
CA LEU A 773 9.61 -21.76 -10.14
C LEU A 773 9.88 -22.92 -11.11
N GLY A 774 11.14 -23.24 -11.38
CA GLY A 774 11.51 -24.33 -12.30
C GLY A 774 11.38 -23.97 -13.79
N ASP A 775 11.06 -22.73 -14.15
CA ASP A 775 11.07 -22.22 -15.53
C ASP A 775 12.41 -21.55 -15.89
N GLU A 776 12.76 -21.49 -17.18
CA GLU A 776 13.92 -20.73 -17.68
C GLU A 776 13.65 -19.22 -17.59
N MET A 777 14.57 -18.46 -16.98
CA MET A 777 14.47 -16.99 -16.89
C MET A 777 15.50 -16.34 -17.80
N ARG A 778 15.19 -15.16 -18.30
CA ARG A 778 16.07 -14.47 -19.25
C ARG A 778 16.19 -13.01 -18.92
N TYR A 779 17.44 -12.56 -18.77
CA TYR A 779 17.77 -11.21 -18.35
C TYR A 779 18.68 -10.51 -19.35
N GLN A 780 18.36 -9.27 -19.69
CA GLN A 780 19.28 -8.32 -20.30
C GLN A 780 20.08 -7.63 -19.20
N VAL A 781 21.41 -7.80 -19.22
CA VAL A 781 22.32 -7.20 -18.24
C VAL A 781 22.99 -5.97 -18.84
N SER A 782 23.11 -4.87 -18.07
CA SER A 782 23.69 -3.60 -18.54
C SER A 782 24.33 -2.78 -17.42
N ILE A 783 25.16 -1.80 -17.80
CA ILE A 783 25.76 -0.78 -16.91
C ILE A 783 25.17 0.59 -17.25
N GLU A 784 24.74 1.34 -16.23
CA GLU A 784 23.90 2.53 -16.41
C GLU A 784 24.64 3.74 -16.99
N THR A 785 25.93 3.92 -16.65
CA THR A 785 26.74 5.10 -16.99
C THR A 785 26.76 5.44 -18.49
N GLU A 786 26.52 4.45 -19.36
CA GLU A 786 26.39 4.64 -20.81
C GLU A 786 25.27 3.77 -21.45
N ARG A 787 24.38 3.16 -20.64
CA ARG A 787 23.51 2.03 -21.04
C ARG A 787 24.29 0.93 -21.80
N ARG A 788 25.53 0.66 -21.37
CA ARG A 788 26.39 -0.36 -21.99
C ARG A 788 25.79 -1.75 -21.77
N SER A 789 25.34 -2.38 -22.86
CA SER A 789 24.85 -3.76 -22.81
C SER A 789 26.00 -4.72 -22.47
N CYS A 790 25.75 -5.61 -21.50
CA CYS A 790 26.68 -6.67 -21.10
C CYS A 790 26.29 -8.04 -21.70
N GLY A 791 25.13 -8.13 -22.36
CA GLY A 791 24.61 -9.36 -22.97
C GLY A 791 23.35 -9.89 -22.29
N GLN A 792 22.82 -10.98 -22.85
CA GLN A 792 21.65 -11.70 -22.35
C GLN A 792 22.10 -12.88 -21.49
N TRP A 793 21.46 -13.07 -20.35
CA TRP A 793 21.69 -14.15 -19.41
C TRP A 793 20.46 -15.05 -19.35
N ILE A 794 20.63 -16.32 -19.71
CA ILE A 794 19.58 -17.36 -19.59
C ILE A 794 19.84 -18.14 -18.30
N VAL A 795 19.01 -17.92 -17.29
CA VAL A 795 19.13 -18.55 -15.98
C VAL A 795 18.43 -19.91 -16.00
N PRO A 796 19.12 -20.99 -15.61
CA PRO A 796 18.55 -22.33 -15.60
C PRO A 796 17.47 -22.52 -14.54
N SER A 797 16.64 -23.55 -14.75
CA SER A 797 15.57 -23.97 -13.83
C SER A 797 16.06 -24.53 -12.50
N TYR A 798 17.36 -24.87 -12.41
CA TYR A 798 18.03 -25.38 -11.22
C TYR A 798 19.45 -24.81 -11.14
N ASP A 799 20.04 -24.84 -9.95
CA ASP A 799 21.38 -24.31 -9.70
C ASP A 799 22.47 -25.14 -10.44
N ALA A 800 22.88 -24.66 -11.61
CA ALA A 800 23.78 -25.33 -12.56
C ALA A 800 24.89 -24.39 -13.05
N GLY A 801 25.80 -24.86 -13.92
CA GLY A 801 26.88 -24.02 -14.46
C GLY A 801 26.41 -22.73 -15.16
N GLY A 802 25.25 -22.75 -15.82
CA GLY A 802 24.62 -21.57 -16.44
C GLY A 802 24.01 -20.56 -15.45
N ALA A 803 24.03 -20.87 -14.16
CA ALA A 803 23.56 -19.99 -13.08
C ALA A 803 24.54 -18.85 -12.79
N PHE A 804 25.65 -18.72 -13.51
CA PHE A 804 26.61 -17.63 -13.36
C PHE A 804 26.66 -16.71 -14.59
N PHE A 805 26.82 -15.41 -14.38
CA PHE A 805 27.03 -14.43 -15.45
C PHE A 805 28.15 -13.45 -15.09
N ALA A 806 29.14 -13.28 -15.97
CA ALA A 806 30.32 -12.48 -15.71
C ALA A 806 30.32 -11.18 -16.53
N ILE A 807 30.64 -10.07 -15.87
CA ILE A 807 30.73 -8.73 -16.45
C ILE A 807 32.16 -8.24 -16.27
N GLN A 808 32.80 -7.77 -17.34
CA GLN A 808 34.08 -7.07 -17.26
C GLN A 808 33.82 -5.56 -17.17
N THR A 809 34.47 -4.90 -16.22
CA THR A 809 34.34 -3.46 -15.99
C THR A 809 35.68 -2.77 -15.83
N THR A 810 35.68 -1.47 -16.08
CA THR A 810 36.85 -0.58 -16.04
C THR A 810 36.48 0.73 -15.34
N PRO A 811 37.45 1.59 -14.96
CA PRO A 811 37.17 2.90 -14.41
C PRO A 811 36.24 3.78 -15.26
N ALA A 812 36.19 3.58 -16.58
CA ALA A 812 35.28 4.30 -17.46
C ALA A 812 33.79 3.93 -17.26
N ASP A 813 33.51 2.78 -16.63
CA ASP A 813 32.14 2.37 -16.31
C ASP A 813 31.61 3.05 -15.03
N LEU A 814 32.45 3.78 -14.28
CA LEU A 814 32.05 4.47 -13.06
C LEU A 814 31.32 5.78 -13.38
N ASP A 815 30.23 6.06 -12.66
CA ASP A 815 29.53 7.34 -12.77
C ASP A 815 30.34 8.50 -12.17
N ALA A 816 29.83 9.73 -12.31
CA ALA A 816 30.49 10.94 -11.81
C ALA A 816 30.76 10.92 -10.29
N ARG A 817 30.12 10.01 -9.53
CA ARG A 817 30.28 9.82 -8.09
C ARG A 817 31.18 8.61 -7.76
N GLY A 818 31.76 7.96 -8.78
CA GLY A 818 32.62 6.80 -8.59
C GLY A 818 31.89 5.48 -8.36
N ARG A 819 30.59 5.40 -8.68
CA ARG A 819 29.76 4.21 -8.46
C ARG A 819 29.65 3.39 -9.74
N LEU A 820 29.65 2.06 -9.61
CA LEU A 820 29.33 1.15 -10.71
C LEU A 820 27.89 0.65 -10.54
N THR A 821 26.98 1.04 -11.44
CA THR A 821 25.58 0.62 -11.40
C THR A 821 25.31 -0.47 -12.42
N ILE A 822 24.85 -1.62 -11.96
CA ILE A 822 24.50 -2.80 -12.77
C ILE A 822 23.00 -3.00 -12.74
N LYS A 823 22.40 -3.20 -13.91
CA LYS A 823 20.96 -3.41 -14.07
C LYS A 823 20.67 -4.74 -14.75
N LEU A 824 19.83 -5.54 -14.12
CA LEU A 824 19.25 -6.78 -14.64
C LEU A 824 17.82 -6.48 -15.08
N GLN A 825 17.54 -6.49 -16.38
CA GLN A 825 16.20 -6.30 -16.91
C GLN A 825 15.68 -7.64 -17.40
N THR A 826 14.46 -8.03 -17.05
CA THR A 826 13.84 -9.20 -17.67
C THR A 826 13.56 -8.92 -19.15
N ASP A 827 13.93 -9.85 -20.04
CA ASP A 827 13.61 -9.74 -21.49
C ASP A 827 12.15 -10.09 -21.78
N GLN A 828 11.49 -10.71 -20.80
CA GLN A 828 10.09 -11.06 -20.86
C GLN A 828 9.32 -9.75 -20.77
N LYS A 829 8.63 -9.41 -21.86
CA LYS A 829 7.70 -8.28 -21.89
C LYS A 829 6.79 -8.46 -20.69
N GLN A 830 6.59 -7.40 -19.92
CA GLN A 830 5.60 -7.37 -18.85
C GLN A 830 4.29 -8.01 -19.33
N ILE A 831 4.02 -9.19 -18.80
CA ILE A 831 3.03 -10.14 -19.32
C ILE A 831 1.65 -9.78 -18.73
N LEU A 832 0.59 -9.65 -19.54
CA LEU A 832 -0.78 -9.49 -18.98
C LEU A 832 -1.47 -10.79 -18.53
N TYR A 833 -0.81 -11.93 -18.70
CA TYR A 833 -1.17 -13.19 -18.07
C TYR A 833 0.07 -13.94 -17.59
N TRP A 834 0.76 -13.47 -16.52
CA TRP A 834 2.11 -13.96 -16.14
C TRP A 834 2.14 -15.50 -16.01
N TRP A 835 1.02 -16.04 -15.57
CA TRP A 835 0.77 -17.45 -15.39
C TRP A 835 0.69 -18.19 -16.75
N ARG A 836 -0.01 -17.64 -17.73
CA ARG A 836 -0.19 -18.23 -19.07
C ARG A 836 1.06 -18.06 -19.94
N GLU A 837 1.81 -16.97 -19.76
CA GLU A 837 2.93 -16.62 -20.63
C GLU A 837 4.31 -16.78 -19.94
N LYS A 838 4.37 -17.41 -18.76
CA LYS A 838 5.59 -17.76 -18.02
C LYS A 838 6.49 -16.56 -17.69
N GLY A 839 5.87 -15.44 -17.29
CA GLY A 839 6.55 -14.18 -17.00
C GLY A 839 7.11 -14.13 -15.59
N PHE A 840 8.40 -13.87 -15.44
CA PHE A 840 9.09 -13.86 -14.17
C PHE A 840 9.88 -12.57 -13.90
N VAL A 841 10.02 -12.27 -12.61
CA VAL A 841 10.70 -11.09 -12.07
C VAL A 841 12.22 -11.16 -12.27
N ALA A 842 12.91 -10.02 -12.28
CA ALA A 842 14.36 -10.04 -12.21
C ALA A 842 14.77 -10.50 -10.82
N ALA A 843 15.58 -11.56 -10.73
CA ALA A 843 15.98 -12.16 -9.46
C ALA A 843 17.49 -12.45 -9.43
N LEU A 844 18.13 -12.24 -8.27
CA LEU A 844 19.55 -12.51 -8.05
C LEU A 844 19.77 -13.17 -6.68
N HIS A 845 20.60 -14.20 -6.62
CA HIS A 845 20.95 -14.92 -5.39
C HIS A 845 22.24 -14.41 -4.75
N ALA A 846 23.27 -14.10 -5.54
CA ALA A 846 24.57 -13.66 -5.03
C ALA A 846 25.37 -12.86 -6.07
N LEU A 847 26.35 -12.09 -5.60
CA LEU A 847 27.33 -11.39 -6.44
C LEU A 847 28.74 -11.43 -5.86
N TRP A 848 29.74 -11.33 -6.74
CA TRP A 848 31.17 -11.22 -6.41
C TRP A 848 31.82 -10.09 -7.20
N VAL A 849 32.78 -9.41 -6.57
CA VAL A 849 33.64 -8.38 -7.18
C VAL A 849 35.08 -8.85 -7.06
N ALA A 850 35.74 -9.03 -8.20
CA ALA A 850 37.15 -9.42 -8.26
C ALA A 850 37.96 -8.48 -9.16
N GLU A 851 39.24 -8.40 -8.87
CA GLU A 851 40.24 -7.63 -9.60
C GLU A 851 41.21 -8.56 -10.34
N ALA A 852 41.62 -8.18 -11.54
CA ALA A 852 42.71 -8.88 -12.24
C ALA A 852 44.01 -8.78 -11.42
N VAL A 853 44.70 -9.91 -11.23
CA VAL A 853 46.06 -9.90 -10.69
C VAL A 853 46.99 -9.55 -11.85
N GLU A 854 47.71 -8.43 -11.74
CA GLU A 854 48.78 -8.06 -12.69
C GLU A 854 49.98 -9.00 -12.59
#